data_AF-A0A960Q7H1-F1
#
_entry.id   AF-A0A960Q7H1-F1
#
_cell.length_a   1.000
_cell.length_b   1.000
_cell.length_c   1.000
_cell.angle_alpha   90.00
_cell.angle_beta   90.00
_cell.angle_gamma   90.00
#
_symmetry.space_group_name_H-M   'P 1'
#
loop_
_entity.id
_entity.type
_entity.pdbx_description
1 polymer ?
#
loop_
_entity_poly.entity_id
_entity_poly.type
_entity_poly.pdbx_seq_one_letter_code
_entity_poly.pdbx_strand_id
1 'polypeptide(L)'
;MIDSRCVRYLPRILALAWMLTPLLFPVSAEAQACSNVVTADVVALDQPWAWNRYGAMEPQGMIYALRHDVVPASHNPKDPGECYAGTLKAGEVKLREDKRPRPLVLRVNAGDCLRVEFENLLAPTPADEEQPHTRAASFHIVGLELRNVIADAGANVGQNGPAGNGIVDPGDSIVYEFYAAHEGTFVVHSMGAPVGGEGDAGSIGTGLFGAVTVEPAGAEWYRSQVTEAILESTRTDDLTSYPVIDYAERYTAAEDCLRQGLPKLRMLDSLTQEIAHSDLTAIITGRDGGDFSAPYPRSTDVYPNRREPFREFTIIFHDEIAAVQAFPQFYDDELEFTLHSARDAFAINYGTGGIGAEILANRLGVGPVHECAECLYEEFFLSSWAVGDPSMVVDIPANAPCDFDTLDPDPATGIEPCEPDQGPKATMALYPDDPSNVYHSYLNDHVKFRNLHAGSDDHHVFHLHAHQWMRSPLDPDSTYLDSQAIGQGSAFTYEIAYEGSGNRNKTVGDSIFHCHFYPHFAQGMWSLWRVHDVLELGTELDGEGRPALGSRALPDGEIDAGTPIPGLVPIPNQPMPVLPAPVQIVAGEVDIIDDIDKLREALKAGDRDWIFPGYPFFIPGISGHRPPHPPLDTLDDGGLARHVVSGPGLATHHETRLDFSKHLVSMPVEPRDEAGEPVEKLAMEFHHNPTGYQQPLPNGSPTLKTFALNKAKAVSGAPYADPCVTDAGAPINDLRTYKAANIQLDIVLNKSGWHFPQQRIITLLEDVQPTLNGTRTPEPFFFRAHSGQCIEFQSTNLVPDEYELDDFQVRTPTDILGQHIHLVKFDVTSSDGGGNGFNYEDGTFSPEEVQRRIAAIRTYNGCDDGSTDSEPSFECPEARPHPTFGSGPDVNCNGLPDYLGAQTTV
;
A
#
# COMPACT_ATOMS: atom_id res chain seq x y z
N MET A 1 -32.65 -59.45 2.34
CA MET A 1 -33.97 -59.85 2.88
C MET A 1 -35.03 -59.17 2.04
N ILE A 2 -35.81 -59.97 1.33
CA ILE A 2 -36.98 -59.59 0.55
C ILE A 2 -38.14 -59.42 1.55
N ASP A 3 -38.91 -58.34 1.49
CA ASP A 3 -40.36 -58.49 1.57
C ASP A 3 -41.08 -57.39 0.80
N SER A 4 -42.08 -57.84 0.08
CA SER A 4 -42.85 -57.20 -0.97
C SER A 4 -44.30 -57.50 -0.67
N ARG A 5 -45.17 -56.49 -0.54
CA ARG A 5 -46.62 -56.72 -0.64
C ARG A 5 -47.32 -55.63 -1.45
N CYS A 6 -47.63 -56.06 -2.67
CA CYS A 6 -48.58 -55.49 -3.62
C CYS A 6 -50.03 -55.92 -3.30
N VAL A 7 -50.92 -55.62 -4.26
CA VAL A 7 -52.27 -56.16 -4.58
C VAL A 7 -53.43 -55.25 -4.10
N ARG A 8 -54.28 -54.64 -4.97
CA ARG A 8 -55.17 -55.18 -6.05
C ARG A 8 -55.52 -54.10 -7.10
N TYR A 9 -55.29 -54.29 -8.41
CA TYR A 9 -56.11 -54.95 -9.48
C TYR A 9 -57.32 -54.14 -10.05
N LEU A 10 -57.10 -53.50 -11.23
CA LEU A 10 -57.83 -53.45 -12.55
C LEU A 10 -59.38 -53.61 -12.65
N PRO A 11 -60.06 -53.37 -13.82
CA PRO A 11 -59.94 -52.33 -14.89
C PRO A 11 -61.31 -51.87 -15.51
N ARG A 12 -61.30 -50.90 -16.47
CA ARG A 12 -62.17 -50.77 -17.70
C ARG A 12 -62.08 -49.33 -18.26
N ILE A 13 -61.37 -49.09 -19.37
CA ILE A 13 -61.85 -49.00 -20.77
C ILE A 13 -63.05 -48.04 -20.97
N LEU A 14 -62.80 -46.80 -21.43
CA LEU A 14 -63.13 -46.33 -22.80
C LEU A 14 -62.67 -44.88 -23.01
N ALA A 15 -62.18 -44.63 -24.23
CA ALA A 15 -61.58 -43.42 -24.73
C ALA A 15 -62.50 -42.18 -24.73
N LEU A 16 -61.92 -41.00 -24.52
CA LEU A 16 -62.17 -39.85 -25.40
C LEU A 16 -61.01 -38.85 -25.31
N ALA A 17 -60.54 -38.45 -26.49
CA ALA A 17 -59.42 -37.56 -26.71
C ALA A 17 -59.67 -36.15 -26.13
N TRP A 18 -58.78 -35.71 -25.25
CA TRP A 18 -58.45 -34.29 -25.06
C TRP A 18 -56.93 -34.18 -25.09
N MET A 19 -56.39 -33.97 -26.30
CA MET A 19 -55.06 -33.40 -26.48
C MET A 19 -55.12 -31.96 -25.96
N LEU A 20 -54.79 -31.77 -24.69
CA LEU A 20 -54.26 -30.50 -24.21
C LEU A 20 -52.77 -30.53 -24.51
N THR A 21 -52.40 -30.08 -25.70
CA THR A 21 -51.06 -29.53 -25.95
C THR A 21 -50.80 -28.50 -24.86
N PRO A 22 -49.76 -28.65 -24.02
CA PRO A 22 -49.25 -27.49 -23.33
C PRO A 22 -48.73 -26.59 -24.45
N LEU A 23 -49.41 -25.47 -24.66
CA LEU A 23 -48.81 -24.32 -25.33
C LEU A 23 -47.58 -23.98 -24.48
N LEU A 24 -46.44 -24.54 -24.87
CA LEU A 24 -45.12 -24.01 -24.57
C LEU A 24 -45.10 -22.64 -25.24
N PHE A 25 -45.67 -21.64 -24.57
CA PHE A 25 -45.26 -20.28 -24.80
C PHE A 25 -43.77 -20.27 -24.46
N PRO A 26 -42.87 -19.93 -25.40
CA PRO A 26 -41.52 -19.58 -24.99
C PRO A 26 -41.71 -18.43 -24.01
N VAL A 27 -41.30 -18.65 -22.76
CA VAL A 27 -41.03 -17.52 -21.87
C VAL A 27 -39.85 -16.85 -22.54
N SER A 28 -40.11 -15.83 -23.36
CA SER A 28 -39.07 -14.89 -23.73
C SER A 28 -38.56 -14.35 -22.40
N ALA A 29 -37.31 -14.65 -22.07
CA ALA A 29 -36.60 -13.84 -21.09
C ALA A 29 -36.61 -12.42 -21.67
N GLU A 30 -37.41 -11.53 -21.10
CA GLU A 30 -37.31 -10.11 -21.42
C GLU A 30 -35.95 -9.61 -20.93
N ALA A 31 -35.27 -8.79 -21.74
CA ALA A 31 -34.05 -8.13 -21.31
C ALA A 31 -34.35 -7.32 -20.05
N GLN A 32 -33.49 -7.44 -19.04
CA GLN A 32 -33.67 -6.78 -17.75
C GLN A 32 -33.72 -5.25 -17.95
N ALA A 33 -34.70 -4.58 -17.35
CA ALA A 33 -34.87 -3.14 -17.53
C ALA A 33 -33.83 -2.35 -16.72
N CYS A 34 -33.12 -1.45 -17.38
CA CYS A 34 -32.21 -0.51 -16.73
C CYS A 34 -32.99 0.55 -15.96
N SER A 35 -32.57 0.85 -14.74
CA SER A 35 -33.13 1.99 -13.98
C SER A 35 -32.63 3.31 -14.57
N ASN A 36 -31.33 3.41 -14.82
CA ASN A 36 -30.68 4.48 -15.59
C ASN A 36 -29.63 3.89 -16.55
N VAL A 37 -29.10 4.75 -17.43
CA VAL A 37 -27.95 4.42 -18.29
C VAL A 37 -26.82 5.40 -17.96
N VAL A 38 -25.72 4.86 -17.44
CA VAL A 38 -24.47 5.56 -17.20
C VAL A 38 -23.57 5.38 -18.42
N THR A 39 -22.95 6.44 -18.91
CA THR A 39 -22.10 6.42 -20.10
C THR A 39 -20.64 6.68 -19.75
N ALA A 40 -19.72 5.95 -20.37
CA ALA A 40 -18.28 6.17 -20.28
C ALA A 40 -17.71 6.25 -21.70
N ASP A 41 -16.96 7.30 -22.01
CA ASP A 41 -16.19 7.42 -23.25
C ASP A 41 -14.75 6.97 -22.97
N VAL A 42 -14.38 5.81 -23.51
CA VAL A 42 -13.17 5.06 -23.15
C VAL A 42 -12.31 4.83 -24.38
N VAL A 43 -11.00 4.99 -24.21
CA VAL A 43 -10.01 4.70 -25.25
C VAL A 43 -8.98 3.69 -24.77
N ALA A 44 -8.44 2.91 -25.70
CA ALA A 44 -7.19 2.18 -25.53
C ALA A 44 -6.06 2.94 -26.26
N LEU A 45 -4.90 3.14 -25.63
CA LEU A 45 -3.75 3.83 -26.22
C LEU A 45 -2.42 3.20 -25.79
N ASP A 46 -1.40 3.37 -26.63
CA ASP A 46 -0.01 3.13 -26.25
C ASP A 46 0.44 4.23 -25.30
N GLN A 47 0.99 3.83 -24.16
CA GLN A 47 1.46 4.75 -23.13
C GLN A 47 2.61 4.10 -22.37
N PRO A 48 3.87 4.51 -22.62
CA PRO A 48 4.97 4.16 -21.75
C PRO A 48 4.79 4.79 -20.36
N TRP A 49 5.26 4.11 -19.30
CA TRP A 49 5.29 4.66 -17.95
C TRP A 49 6.50 4.20 -17.14
N ALA A 50 6.81 4.95 -16.08
CA ALA A 50 7.76 4.55 -15.06
C ALA A 50 7.02 3.85 -13.91
N TRP A 51 7.59 2.75 -13.44
CA TRP A 51 7.04 1.96 -12.34
C TRP A 51 7.37 2.56 -10.96
N ASN A 52 8.58 3.10 -10.83
CA ASN A 52 9.12 3.63 -9.59
C ASN A 52 10.23 4.66 -9.85
N ARG A 53 10.75 5.26 -8.78
CA ARG A 53 11.76 6.33 -8.81
C ARG A 53 13.17 5.85 -9.16
N TYR A 54 13.43 4.55 -9.06
CA TYR A 54 14.77 4.02 -9.35
C TYR A 54 15.05 3.96 -10.85
N GLY A 55 14.00 3.92 -11.67
CA GLY A 55 14.10 3.94 -13.13
C GLY A 55 13.54 2.69 -13.81
N ALA A 56 12.87 1.80 -13.07
CA ALA A 56 12.14 0.70 -13.69
C ALA A 56 10.99 1.26 -14.55
N MET A 57 10.80 0.73 -15.75
CA MET A 57 9.83 1.27 -16.71
C MET A 57 9.13 0.19 -17.54
N GLU A 58 7.97 0.54 -18.10
CA GLU A 58 7.23 -0.22 -19.11
C GLU A 58 7.24 0.56 -20.44
N PRO A 59 8.23 0.34 -21.32
CA PRO A 59 8.29 1.01 -22.63
C PRO A 59 7.12 0.66 -23.56
N GLN A 60 6.66 -0.59 -23.51
CA GLN A 60 5.65 -1.17 -24.40
C GLN A 60 4.20 -1.04 -23.90
N GLY A 61 3.99 -0.23 -22.86
CA GLY A 61 2.74 -0.12 -22.13
C GLY A 61 1.52 0.22 -22.98
N MET A 62 0.38 -0.40 -22.66
CA MET A 62 -0.93 -0.13 -23.24
C MET A 62 -1.97 0.02 -22.13
N ILE A 63 -2.72 1.12 -22.12
CA ILE A 63 -3.68 1.41 -21.04
C ILE A 63 -5.07 1.76 -21.57
N TYR A 64 -6.07 1.68 -20.69
CA TYR A 64 -7.36 2.34 -20.90
C TYR A 64 -7.37 3.71 -20.24
N ALA A 65 -8.05 4.68 -20.87
CA ALA A 65 -8.26 6.01 -20.30
C ALA A 65 -9.66 6.54 -20.67
N LEU A 66 -10.15 7.52 -19.92
CA LEU A 66 -11.31 8.31 -20.37
C LEU A 66 -10.89 9.17 -21.55
N ARG A 67 -11.77 9.33 -22.54
CA ARG A 67 -11.46 10.03 -23.79
C ARG A 67 -11.03 11.48 -23.61
N HIS A 68 -11.51 12.16 -22.56
CA HIS A 68 -11.13 13.53 -22.21
C HIS A 68 -9.77 13.65 -21.49
N ASP A 69 -9.18 12.52 -21.08
CA ASP A 69 -7.87 12.46 -20.43
C ASP A 69 -6.74 12.21 -21.44
N VAL A 70 -7.08 12.09 -22.72
CA VAL A 70 -6.15 11.81 -23.81
C VAL A 70 -6.05 13.00 -24.77
N VAL A 71 -4.82 13.34 -25.14
CA VAL A 71 -4.46 14.44 -26.02
C VAL A 71 -3.62 13.94 -27.19
N PRO A 72 -3.48 14.70 -28.29
CA PRO A 72 -2.52 14.35 -29.34
C PRO A 72 -1.10 14.27 -28.80
N ALA A 73 -0.29 13.37 -29.35
CA ALA A 73 1.13 13.26 -28.99
C ALA A 73 1.90 14.58 -29.19
N SER A 74 1.46 15.44 -30.12
CA SER A 74 2.02 16.76 -30.38
C SER A 74 1.59 17.86 -29.40
N HIS A 75 0.68 17.57 -28.46
CA HIS A 75 0.17 18.57 -27.51
C HIS A 75 1.30 19.12 -26.64
N ASN A 76 1.34 20.46 -26.52
CA ASN A 76 2.32 21.15 -25.71
C ASN A 76 1.81 21.28 -24.26
N PRO A 77 2.43 20.59 -23.30
CA PRO A 77 1.98 20.60 -21.91
C PRO A 77 2.10 21.97 -21.22
N LYS A 78 2.94 22.87 -21.76
CA LYS A 78 3.07 24.23 -21.23
C LYS A 78 1.89 25.15 -21.59
N ASP A 79 0.96 24.66 -22.40
CA ASP A 79 -0.30 25.34 -22.71
C ASP A 79 -1.49 24.45 -22.31
N PRO A 80 -1.76 24.29 -21.01
CA PRO A 80 -2.91 23.52 -20.52
C PRO A 80 -4.27 24.12 -20.97
N GLY A 81 -4.27 25.34 -21.53
CA GLY A 81 -5.41 26.00 -22.15
C GLY A 81 -5.56 25.75 -23.65
N GLU A 82 -4.67 24.98 -24.29
CA GLU A 82 -4.82 24.57 -25.69
C GLU A 82 -5.97 23.55 -25.78
N CYS A 83 -7.19 24.07 -25.91
CA CYS A 83 -8.38 23.26 -26.12
C CYS A 83 -8.29 22.60 -27.50
N TYR A 84 -7.76 21.37 -27.51
CA TYR A 84 -7.67 20.61 -28.74
C TYR A 84 -9.07 20.34 -29.29
N ALA A 85 -9.39 20.96 -30.42
CA ALA A 85 -10.67 20.82 -31.11
C ALA A 85 -10.59 19.87 -32.33
N GLY A 86 -9.50 19.10 -32.45
CA GLY A 86 -9.29 18.15 -33.55
C GLY A 86 -9.77 16.72 -33.21
N THR A 87 -9.60 15.81 -34.16
CA THR A 87 -9.88 14.38 -33.98
C THR A 87 -8.61 13.66 -33.59
N LEU A 88 -8.62 12.93 -32.47
CA LEU A 88 -7.52 12.04 -32.10
C LEU A 88 -7.32 10.98 -33.19
N LYS A 89 -6.07 10.54 -33.36
CA LYS A 89 -5.72 9.52 -34.35
C LYS A 89 -4.96 8.40 -33.67
N ALA A 90 -5.32 7.17 -34.01
CA ALA A 90 -4.65 5.97 -33.54
C ALA A 90 -3.12 6.07 -33.73
N GLY A 91 -2.36 5.81 -32.67
CA GLY A 91 -0.89 5.92 -32.64
C GLY A 91 -0.30 7.34 -32.57
N GLU A 92 -1.11 8.41 -32.58
CA GLU A 92 -0.66 9.80 -32.47
C GLU A 92 -1.24 10.49 -31.22
N VAL A 93 -1.36 9.75 -30.11
CA VAL A 93 -1.97 10.21 -28.85
C VAL A 93 -1.07 9.92 -27.65
N LYS A 94 -1.33 10.62 -26.53
CA LYS A 94 -0.75 10.35 -25.22
C LYS A 94 -1.76 10.69 -24.12
N LEU A 95 -1.59 10.10 -22.95
CA LEU A 95 -2.26 10.56 -21.73
C LEU A 95 -1.81 11.99 -21.42
N ARG A 96 -2.71 12.81 -20.85
CA ARG A 96 -2.33 14.14 -20.37
C ARG A 96 -1.22 14.05 -19.32
N GLU A 97 -0.34 15.05 -19.29
CA GLU A 97 0.83 15.05 -18.40
C GLU A 97 0.47 15.26 -16.92
N ASP A 98 -0.72 15.80 -16.62
CA ASP A 98 -1.25 15.91 -15.25
C ASP A 98 -1.90 14.60 -14.74
N LYS A 99 -1.92 13.54 -15.55
CA LYS A 99 -2.53 12.25 -15.19
C LYS A 99 -1.48 11.16 -15.08
N ARG A 100 -1.45 10.47 -13.94
CA ARG A 100 -0.65 9.28 -13.76
C ARG A 100 -1.21 8.13 -14.61
N PRO A 101 -0.39 7.40 -15.39
CA PRO A 101 -0.81 6.13 -15.96
C PRO A 101 -1.23 5.16 -14.85
N ARG A 102 -2.51 4.74 -14.83
CA ARG A 102 -3.10 3.79 -13.88
C ARG A 102 -4.24 2.99 -14.53
N PRO A 103 -4.63 1.82 -14.00
CA PRO A 103 -5.76 1.08 -14.52
C PRO A 103 -7.07 1.89 -14.41
N LEU A 104 -7.90 1.82 -15.44
CA LEU A 104 -9.19 2.52 -15.49
C LEU A 104 -10.19 1.87 -14.51
N VAL A 105 -10.80 2.66 -13.62
CA VAL A 105 -11.92 2.21 -12.79
C VAL A 105 -13.20 2.95 -13.14
N LEU A 106 -14.19 2.21 -13.63
CA LEU A 106 -15.55 2.73 -13.87
C LEU A 106 -16.48 2.28 -12.74
N ARG A 107 -17.48 3.09 -12.40
CA ARG A 107 -18.53 2.68 -11.45
C ARG A 107 -19.93 2.83 -12.04
N VAL A 108 -20.83 2.00 -11.57
CA VAL A 108 -22.24 1.97 -11.98
C VAL A 108 -23.07 1.46 -10.80
N ASN A 109 -24.27 1.97 -10.59
CA ASN A 109 -25.09 1.49 -9.48
C ASN A 109 -25.81 0.19 -9.83
N ALA A 110 -26.04 -0.67 -8.83
CA ALA A 110 -26.86 -1.86 -9.00
C ALA A 110 -28.27 -1.50 -9.51
N GLY A 111 -28.70 -2.15 -10.58
CA GLY A 111 -29.95 -1.90 -11.31
C GLY A 111 -29.82 -0.93 -12.49
N ASP A 112 -28.69 -0.25 -12.67
CA ASP A 112 -28.39 0.60 -13.83
C ASP A 112 -27.70 -0.19 -14.96
N CYS A 113 -27.59 0.42 -16.14
CA CYS A 113 -26.81 -0.09 -17.25
C CYS A 113 -25.58 0.79 -17.50
N LEU A 114 -24.45 0.15 -17.82
CA LEU A 114 -23.24 0.82 -18.26
C LEU A 114 -23.16 0.76 -19.79
N ARG A 115 -23.05 1.93 -20.42
CA ARG A 115 -22.81 2.09 -21.85
C ARG A 115 -21.39 2.60 -22.06
N VAL A 116 -20.51 1.79 -22.63
CA VAL A 116 -19.13 2.16 -22.92
C VAL A 116 -19.02 2.51 -24.41
N GLU A 117 -18.76 3.77 -24.72
CA GLU A 117 -18.32 4.20 -26.04
C GLU A 117 -16.82 3.96 -26.12
N PHE A 118 -16.39 2.97 -26.89
CA PHE A 118 -15.00 2.54 -26.95
C PHE A 118 -14.36 2.89 -28.28
N GLU A 119 -13.23 3.59 -28.26
CA GLU A 119 -12.40 3.91 -29.43
C GLU A 119 -11.00 3.30 -29.26
N ASN A 120 -10.54 2.53 -30.26
CA ASN A 120 -9.19 1.95 -30.21
C ASN A 120 -8.18 2.94 -30.82
N LEU A 121 -7.35 3.57 -29.98
CA LEU A 121 -6.32 4.52 -30.39
C LEU A 121 -4.90 3.94 -30.35
N LEU A 122 -4.76 2.61 -30.20
CA LEU A 122 -3.46 1.94 -30.30
C LEU A 122 -2.79 2.21 -31.65
N ALA A 123 -1.47 2.25 -31.68
CA ALA A 123 -0.72 2.31 -32.92
C ALA A 123 -1.06 1.08 -33.81
N PRO A 124 -1.27 1.28 -35.12
CA PRO A 124 -1.55 0.17 -36.05
C PRO A 124 -0.45 -0.88 -36.16
N THR A 125 0.77 -0.54 -35.74
CA THR A 125 1.94 -1.42 -35.73
C THR A 125 2.50 -1.50 -34.31
N PRO A 126 2.84 -2.71 -33.81
CA PRO A 126 3.56 -2.86 -32.55
C PRO A 126 4.89 -2.06 -32.56
N ALA A 127 5.28 -1.54 -31.41
CA ALA A 127 6.56 -0.85 -31.22
C ALA A 127 7.75 -1.82 -31.23
N ASP A 128 7.57 -3.01 -30.66
CA ASP A 128 8.57 -4.07 -30.47
C ASP A 128 7.92 -5.47 -30.47
N GLU A 129 8.69 -6.49 -30.04
CA GLU A 129 8.25 -7.88 -29.94
C GLU A 129 7.48 -8.20 -28.64
N GLU A 130 7.56 -7.33 -27.62
CA GLU A 130 6.85 -7.49 -26.34
C GLU A 130 5.37 -7.08 -26.46
N GLN A 131 5.08 -6.14 -27.37
CA GLN A 131 3.69 -5.82 -27.71
C GLN A 131 3.01 -6.95 -28.49
N PRO A 132 1.73 -7.25 -28.20
CA PRO A 132 0.98 -8.22 -28.97
C PRO A 132 0.96 -7.90 -30.47
N HIS A 133 1.20 -8.92 -31.30
CA HIS A 133 1.19 -8.80 -32.76
C HIS A 133 -0.11 -8.20 -33.32
N THR A 134 -1.26 -8.53 -32.70
CA THR A 134 -2.53 -7.89 -33.02
C THR A 134 -2.69 -6.60 -32.24
N ARG A 135 -3.08 -5.53 -32.93
CA ARG A 135 -3.36 -4.22 -32.33
C ARG A 135 -4.86 -3.98 -32.13
N ALA A 136 -5.67 -4.99 -32.42
CA ALA A 136 -7.10 -4.94 -32.15
C ALA A 136 -7.34 -5.09 -30.64
N ALA A 137 -8.29 -4.31 -30.11
CA ALA A 137 -8.59 -4.25 -28.68
C ALA A 137 -10.09 -4.38 -28.43
N SER A 138 -10.47 -4.71 -27.20
CA SER A 138 -11.87 -4.73 -26.76
C SER A 138 -12.01 -4.35 -25.30
N PHE A 139 -13.24 -4.16 -24.82
CA PHE A 139 -13.52 -3.84 -23.41
C PHE A 139 -14.36 -4.97 -22.78
N HIS A 140 -13.71 -6.09 -22.47
CA HIS A 140 -14.39 -7.27 -21.92
C HIS A 140 -14.47 -7.21 -20.39
N ILE A 141 -15.68 -7.32 -19.83
CA ILE A 141 -15.91 -7.32 -18.37
C ILE A 141 -16.22 -8.75 -17.90
N VAL A 142 -15.37 -9.30 -17.04
CA VAL A 142 -15.53 -10.65 -16.50
C VAL A 142 -16.66 -10.64 -15.46
N GLY A 143 -17.79 -11.29 -15.79
CA GLY A 143 -18.88 -11.55 -14.84
C GLY A 143 -20.06 -10.58 -14.86
N LEU A 144 -19.98 -9.48 -15.62
CA LEU A 144 -21.10 -8.54 -15.78
C LEU A 144 -22.07 -9.01 -16.89
N GLU A 145 -23.36 -8.73 -16.75
CA GLU A 145 -24.37 -9.23 -17.69
C GLU A 145 -24.38 -8.42 -19.00
N LEU A 146 -24.31 -9.11 -20.14
CA LEU A 146 -24.44 -8.49 -21.47
C LEU A 146 -25.88 -8.04 -21.69
N ARG A 147 -26.09 -6.84 -22.22
CA ARG A 147 -27.44 -6.28 -22.37
C ARG A 147 -28.11 -6.64 -23.70
N ASN A 148 -27.43 -6.41 -24.83
CA ASN A 148 -28.10 -6.39 -26.13
C ASN A 148 -27.69 -7.53 -27.05
N VAL A 149 -26.39 -7.65 -27.32
CA VAL A 149 -25.85 -8.47 -28.39
C VAL A 149 -24.59 -9.18 -27.95
N ILE A 150 -24.24 -10.27 -28.62
CA ILE A 150 -23.02 -11.02 -28.30
C ILE A 150 -21.74 -10.20 -28.54
N ALA A 151 -21.81 -9.15 -29.37
CA ALA A 151 -20.70 -8.21 -29.55
C ALA A 151 -20.40 -7.40 -28.27
N ASP A 152 -21.35 -7.26 -27.35
CA ASP A 152 -21.10 -6.62 -26.03
C ASP A 152 -20.06 -7.41 -25.22
N ALA A 153 -19.83 -8.69 -25.54
CA ALA A 153 -18.80 -9.50 -24.89
C ALA A 153 -17.38 -9.05 -25.24
N GLY A 154 -17.17 -8.35 -26.36
CA GLY A 154 -15.84 -7.95 -26.80
C GLY A 154 -14.89 -9.12 -27.06
N ALA A 155 -15.39 -10.32 -27.39
CA ALA A 155 -14.59 -11.54 -27.50
C ALA A 155 -14.92 -12.35 -28.76
N ASN A 156 -13.89 -12.89 -29.40
CA ASN A 156 -14.01 -13.75 -30.57
C ASN A 156 -14.34 -15.20 -30.18
N VAL A 157 -15.61 -15.46 -29.89
CA VAL A 157 -16.10 -16.76 -29.42
C VAL A 157 -16.95 -17.46 -30.49
N GLY A 158 -16.61 -18.72 -30.80
CA GLY A 158 -17.44 -19.59 -31.63
C GLY A 158 -17.60 -19.12 -33.08
N GLN A 159 -18.85 -18.85 -33.49
CA GLN A 159 -19.21 -18.43 -34.86
C GLN A 159 -19.41 -16.91 -35.00
N ASN A 160 -19.07 -16.12 -33.99
CA ASN A 160 -19.13 -14.67 -34.06
C ASN A 160 -18.08 -14.20 -35.08
N GLY A 161 -18.51 -13.83 -36.28
CA GLY A 161 -17.59 -13.29 -37.29
C GLY A 161 -16.96 -11.97 -36.85
N PRO A 162 -15.92 -11.48 -37.55
CA PRO A 162 -15.22 -10.23 -37.19
C PRO A 162 -16.14 -9.02 -36.98
N ALA A 163 -17.25 -8.93 -37.72
CA ALA A 163 -18.22 -7.84 -37.58
C ALA A 163 -19.17 -7.96 -36.37
N GLY A 164 -19.06 -9.00 -35.56
CA GLY A 164 -20.01 -9.29 -34.47
C GLY A 164 -19.38 -9.89 -33.21
N ASN A 165 -18.04 -9.93 -33.13
CA ASN A 165 -17.33 -10.37 -31.93
C ASN A 165 -17.03 -9.23 -30.95
N GLY A 166 -17.16 -7.97 -31.37
CA GLY A 166 -16.90 -6.80 -30.53
C GLY A 166 -15.42 -6.49 -30.31
N ILE A 167 -14.52 -7.02 -31.13
CA ILE A 167 -13.10 -6.62 -31.14
C ILE A 167 -12.92 -5.53 -32.20
N VAL A 168 -12.16 -4.49 -31.87
CA VAL A 168 -12.07 -3.24 -32.63
C VAL A 168 -10.65 -3.02 -33.13
N ASP A 169 -10.49 -2.76 -34.43
CA ASP A 169 -9.20 -2.43 -35.05
C ASP A 169 -8.78 -0.98 -34.71
N PRO A 170 -7.47 -0.65 -34.77
CA PRO A 170 -6.98 0.70 -34.57
C PRO A 170 -7.70 1.76 -35.43
N GLY A 171 -8.20 2.80 -34.78
CA GLY A 171 -8.95 3.91 -35.38
C GLY A 171 -10.45 3.69 -35.52
N ASP A 172 -10.95 2.49 -35.22
CA ASP A 172 -12.38 2.18 -35.21
C ASP A 172 -12.97 2.33 -33.80
N SER A 173 -14.30 2.28 -33.71
CA SER A 173 -15.04 2.40 -32.45
C SER A 173 -16.23 1.46 -32.38
N ILE A 174 -16.65 1.13 -31.16
CA ILE A 174 -17.85 0.34 -30.87
C ILE A 174 -18.53 0.87 -29.60
N VAL A 175 -19.80 0.48 -29.40
CA VAL A 175 -20.51 0.70 -28.14
C VAL A 175 -20.79 -0.65 -27.50
N TYR A 176 -20.37 -0.83 -26.25
CA TYR A 176 -20.74 -1.97 -25.42
C TYR A 176 -21.84 -1.57 -24.44
N GLU A 177 -22.82 -2.45 -24.19
CA GLU A 177 -23.82 -2.24 -23.15
C GLU A 177 -23.92 -3.42 -22.17
N PHE A 178 -23.84 -3.09 -20.88
CA PHE A 178 -23.87 -4.06 -19.77
C PHE A 178 -24.95 -3.70 -18.74
N TYR A 179 -25.50 -4.72 -18.09
CA TYR A 179 -26.44 -4.57 -16.96
C TYR A 179 -25.75 -4.86 -15.63
N ALA A 180 -25.85 -3.92 -14.68
CA ALA A 180 -25.26 -4.03 -13.36
C ALA A 180 -26.25 -4.67 -12.37
N ALA A 181 -26.28 -6.00 -12.29
CA ALA A 181 -27.29 -6.70 -11.48
C ALA A 181 -27.09 -6.57 -9.96
N HIS A 182 -25.84 -6.68 -9.49
CA HIS A 182 -25.50 -6.81 -8.07
C HIS A 182 -24.20 -6.09 -7.71
N GLU A 183 -24.13 -5.56 -6.47
CA GLU A 183 -22.91 -4.94 -5.92
C GLU A 183 -21.72 -5.90 -6.01
N GLY A 184 -20.57 -5.39 -6.43
CA GLY A 184 -19.35 -6.17 -6.64
C GLY A 184 -18.34 -5.40 -7.46
N THR A 185 -17.19 -6.00 -7.73
CA THR A 185 -16.16 -5.42 -8.59
C THR A 185 -15.73 -6.47 -9.60
N PHE A 186 -15.47 -6.04 -10.84
CA PHE A 186 -15.36 -6.91 -11.99
C PHE A 186 -14.14 -6.51 -12.83
N VAL A 187 -13.29 -7.48 -13.16
CA VAL A 187 -12.08 -7.25 -13.97
C VAL A 187 -12.47 -6.90 -15.39
N VAL A 188 -11.85 -5.84 -15.92
CA VAL A 188 -11.89 -5.46 -17.33
C VAL A 188 -10.58 -5.86 -17.96
N HIS A 189 -10.58 -6.45 -19.15
CA HIS A 189 -9.38 -6.60 -19.98
C HIS A 189 -9.72 -6.70 -21.47
N SER A 190 -8.71 -6.55 -22.32
CA SER A 190 -8.88 -6.79 -23.76
C SER A 190 -8.84 -8.27 -24.09
N MET A 191 -9.78 -8.72 -24.90
CA MET A 191 -9.78 -10.06 -25.51
C MET A 191 -9.26 -10.03 -26.96
N GLY A 192 -8.63 -8.92 -27.37
CA GLY A 192 -7.95 -8.79 -28.65
C GLY A 192 -6.72 -9.68 -28.76
N ALA A 193 -5.94 -9.77 -27.67
CA ALA A 193 -4.78 -10.64 -27.51
C ALA A 193 -4.78 -11.33 -26.14
N PRO A 194 -5.70 -12.30 -25.90
CA PRO A 194 -5.90 -12.91 -24.58
C PRO A 194 -4.95 -14.07 -24.29
N VAL A 195 -3.94 -14.31 -25.14
CA VAL A 195 -3.04 -15.46 -25.07
C VAL A 195 -1.60 -15.00 -24.99
N GLY A 196 -0.89 -15.62 -24.06
CA GLY A 196 0.54 -15.65 -23.89
C GLY A 196 0.89 -16.74 -22.85
N GLY A 197 2.15 -17.13 -22.73
CA GLY A 197 2.64 -17.98 -21.64
C GLY A 197 4.16 -17.88 -21.50
N GLU A 198 4.71 -18.34 -20.37
CA GLU A 198 6.16 -18.26 -20.07
C GLU A 198 6.69 -16.80 -20.11
N GLY A 199 5.96 -15.85 -19.52
CA GLY A 199 6.34 -14.42 -19.46
C GLY A 199 5.68 -13.51 -20.52
N ASP A 200 5.06 -14.08 -21.57
CA ASP A 200 4.17 -13.33 -22.46
C ASP A 200 2.75 -13.42 -21.88
N ALA A 201 2.14 -12.32 -21.45
CA ALA A 201 0.75 -12.32 -20.93
C ALA A 201 -0.23 -11.70 -21.93
N GLY A 202 0.17 -11.52 -23.20
CA GLY A 202 -0.61 -10.82 -24.20
C GLY A 202 -0.94 -9.39 -23.76
N SER A 203 -2.14 -8.90 -24.09
CA SER A 203 -2.48 -7.50 -23.81
C SER A 203 -2.61 -7.18 -22.30
N ILE A 204 -2.83 -8.17 -21.43
CA ILE A 204 -2.98 -7.92 -19.99
C ILE A 204 -1.63 -7.60 -19.32
N GLY A 205 -0.54 -8.28 -19.70
CA GLY A 205 0.81 -8.03 -19.17
C GLY A 205 1.34 -6.64 -19.53
N THR A 206 1.05 -6.19 -20.74
CA THR A 206 1.36 -4.82 -21.19
C THR A 206 0.45 -3.74 -20.56
N GLY A 207 -0.50 -4.11 -19.70
CA GLY A 207 -1.32 -3.17 -18.93
C GLY A 207 -2.79 -3.04 -19.34
N LEU A 208 -3.28 -3.67 -20.42
CA LEU A 208 -4.60 -3.38 -21.01
C LEU A 208 -5.79 -4.03 -20.25
N PHE A 209 -5.94 -3.63 -18.99
CA PHE A 209 -6.95 -4.03 -18.02
C PHE A 209 -7.44 -2.85 -17.16
N GLY A 210 -8.50 -3.08 -16.39
CA GLY A 210 -9.10 -2.13 -15.47
C GLY A 210 -10.15 -2.81 -14.59
N ALA A 211 -11.05 -2.02 -14.02
CA ALA A 211 -12.16 -2.53 -13.22
C ALA A 211 -13.47 -1.80 -13.51
N VAL A 212 -14.58 -2.52 -13.34
CA VAL A 212 -15.92 -1.94 -13.20
C VAL A 212 -16.43 -2.32 -11.82
N THR A 213 -16.74 -1.33 -11.00
CA THR A 213 -17.34 -1.54 -9.67
C THR A 213 -18.83 -1.22 -9.72
N VAL A 214 -19.64 -2.22 -9.35
CA VAL A 214 -21.07 -2.04 -9.15
C VAL A 214 -21.32 -1.61 -7.72
N GLU A 215 -21.82 -0.41 -7.56
CA GLU A 215 -22.10 0.23 -6.28
C GLU A 215 -23.54 -0.04 -5.79
N PRO A 216 -23.86 0.25 -4.52
CA PRO A 216 -25.22 0.16 -4.03
C PRO A 216 -26.22 0.93 -4.89
N ALA A 217 -27.44 0.42 -5.01
CA ALA A 217 -28.48 1.06 -5.81
C ALA A 217 -28.75 2.51 -5.34
N GLY A 218 -28.62 3.46 -6.27
CA GLY A 218 -28.83 4.88 -6.01
C GLY A 218 -27.71 5.55 -5.19
N ALA A 219 -26.52 4.96 -5.11
CA ALA A 219 -25.37 5.58 -4.50
C ALA A 219 -24.87 6.82 -5.28
N GLU A 220 -24.24 7.73 -4.56
CA GLU A 220 -23.45 8.84 -5.09
C GLU A 220 -21.96 8.55 -4.82
N TRP A 221 -21.10 9.00 -5.72
CA TRP A 221 -19.69 8.62 -5.76
C TRP A 221 -18.84 9.86 -6.04
N TYR A 222 -17.82 10.05 -5.21
CA TYR A 222 -16.94 11.22 -5.23
C TYR A 222 -15.48 10.78 -5.24
N ARG A 223 -14.62 11.60 -5.84
CA ARG A 223 -13.17 11.46 -5.76
C ARG A 223 -12.75 11.44 -4.30
N SER A 224 -11.89 10.48 -3.94
CA SER A 224 -11.37 10.34 -2.58
C SER A 224 -10.13 11.20 -2.35
N GLN A 225 -9.29 11.32 -3.37
CA GLN A 225 -8.04 12.09 -3.36
C GLN A 225 -8.04 13.05 -4.55
N VAL A 226 -7.54 14.26 -4.33
CA VAL A 226 -7.39 15.31 -5.34
C VAL A 226 -6.12 16.13 -5.07
N THR A 227 -5.75 17.02 -5.97
CA THR A 227 -4.67 17.99 -5.68
C THR A 227 -5.18 19.05 -4.71
N GLU A 228 -4.27 19.70 -3.99
CA GLU A 228 -4.60 20.85 -3.12
C GLU A 228 -5.43 21.89 -3.87
N ALA A 229 -4.99 22.30 -5.07
CA ALA A 229 -5.68 23.30 -5.87
C ALA A 229 -7.12 22.93 -6.22
N ILE A 230 -7.40 21.63 -6.45
CA ILE A 230 -8.77 21.16 -6.70
C ILE A 230 -9.60 21.23 -5.42
N LEU A 231 -9.08 20.74 -4.29
CA LEU A 231 -9.81 20.77 -3.02
C LEU A 231 -10.10 22.23 -2.59
N GLU A 232 -9.09 23.10 -2.66
CA GLU A 232 -9.21 24.52 -2.37
C GLU A 232 -10.27 25.19 -3.25
N SER A 233 -10.28 24.90 -4.56
CA SER A 233 -11.27 25.46 -5.49
C SER A 233 -12.72 25.02 -5.24
N THR A 234 -12.95 24.02 -4.37
CA THR A 234 -14.29 23.54 -4.00
C THR A 234 -14.79 24.13 -2.68
N ARG A 235 -13.99 24.98 -2.03
CA ARG A 235 -14.35 25.61 -0.76
C ARG A 235 -15.30 26.79 -0.95
N THR A 236 -16.12 27.01 0.08
CA THR A 236 -17.08 28.14 0.13
C THR A 236 -16.91 29.03 1.35
N ASP A 237 -15.94 28.74 2.21
CA ASP A 237 -15.63 29.47 3.44
C ASP A 237 -14.66 30.65 3.22
N ASP A 238 -14.34 31.38 4.30
CA ASP A 238 -13.48 32.57 4.29
C ASP A 238 -12.00 32.30 4.68
N LEU A 239 -11.57 31.04 4.61
CA LEU A 239 -10.18 30.57 4.82
C LEU A 239 -9.64 30.65 6.25
N THR A 240 -10.48 30.97 7.24
CA THR A 240 -10.04 31.15 8.65
C THR A 240 -10.47 30.03 9.60
N SER A 241 -11.19 29.01 9.11
CA SER A 241 -11.73 27.90 9.91
C SER A 241 -11.80 26.61 9.09
N TYR A 242 -12.42 25.55 9.64
CA TYR A 242 -12.67 24.30 8.92
C TYR A 242 -13.29 24.56 7.53
N PRO A 243 -12.77 23.92 6.46
CA PRO A 243 -13.28 24.14 5.11
C PRO A 243 -14.74 23.69 4.98
N VAL A 244 -15.53 24.48 4.24
CA VAL A 244 -16.88 24.08 3.82
C VAL A 244 -16.84 23.70 2.34
N ILE A 245 -17.05 22.41 2.05
CA ILE A 245 -16.83 21.81 0.73
C ILE A 245 -18.12 21.76 -0.08
N ASP A 246 -18.08 22.34 -1.28
CA ASP A 246 -19.11 22.17 -2.30
C ASP A 246 -18.80 20.97 -3.20
N TYR A 247 -19.38 19.83 -2.85
CA TYR A 247 -19.25 18.59 -3.62
C TYR A 247 -19.93 18.63 -5.01
N ALA A 248 -20.66 19.70 -5.35
CA ALA A 248 -21.29 19.88 -6.65
C ALA A 248 -20.53 20.86 -7.56
N GLU A 249 -19.41 21.42 -7.09
CA GLU A 249 -18.58 22.36 -7.86
C GLU A 249 -18.10 21.74 -9.18
N ARG A 250 -18.01 22.57 -10.23
CA ARG A 250 -17.73 22.15 -11.61
C ARG A 250 -16.56 22.93 -12.20
N TYR A 251 -15.83 22.30 -13.11
CA TYR A 251 -14.77 22.96 -13.85
C TYR A 251 -15.30 24.13 -14.69
N THR A 252 -14.61 25.25 -14.61
CA THR A 252 -14.75 26.36 -15.55
C THR A 252 -13.84 26.16 -16.76
N ALA A 253 -14.15 26.82 -17.87
CA ALA A 253 -13.30 26.77 -19.07
C ALA A 253 -11.88 27.29 -18.84
N ALA A 254 -11.70 28.16 -17.85
CA ALA A 254 -10.40 28.75 -17.51
C ALA A 254 -9.54 27.80 -16.68
N GLU A 255 -10.15 26.87 -15.94
CA GLU A 255 -9.45 25.85 -15.15
C GLU A 255 -9.10 24.64 -16.01
N ASP A 256 -10.07 24.10 -16.74
CA ASP A 256 -9.87 22.97 -17.64
C ASP A 256 -10.94 22.99 -18.73
N CYS A 257 -10.55 23.32 -19.96
CA CYS A 257 -11.52 23.41 -21.05
C CYS A 257 -11.93 22.06 -21.63
N LEU A 258 -11.16 20.99 -21.42
CA LEU A 258 -11.55 19.62 -21.82
C LEU A 258 -12.57 19.04 -20.85
N ARG A 259 -12.46 19.39 -19.56
CA ARG A 259 -13.40 19.00 -18.51
C ARG A 259 -14.44 20.08 -18.20
N GLN A 260 -14.56 21.11 -19.02
CA GLN A 260 -15.45 22.25 -18.75
C GLN A 260 -16.88 21.78 -18.46
N GLY A 261 -17.40 22.20 -17.32
CA GLY A 261 -18.75 21.88 -16.88
C GLY A 261 -18.86 20.50 -16.23
N LEU A 262 -17.85 19.63 -16.28
CA LEU A 262 -17.84 18.39 -15.51
C LEU A 262 -17.68 18.69 -14.01
N PRO A 263 -18.24 17.86 -13.11
CA PRO A 263 -18.00 17.98 -11.68
C PRO A 263 -16.53 17.80 -11.32
N LYS A 264 -16.03 18.57 -10.33
CA LYS A 264 -14.66 18.43 -9.81
C LYS A 264 -14.51 17.23 -8.86
N LEU A 265 -15.50 17.03 -7.97
CA LEU A 265 -15.48 15.96 -6.96
C LEU A 265 -16.44 14.80 -7.26
N ARG A 266 -17.65 15.04 -7.77
CA ARG A 266 -18.53 13.92 -8.19
C ARG A 266 -17.91 13.17 -9.36
N MET A 267 -17.94 11.85 -9.32
CA MET A 267 -17.39 11.00 -10.38
C MET A 267 -18.39 10.71 -11.50
N LEU A 268 -19.67 11.02 -11.29
CA LEU A 268 -20.73 10.98 -12.31
C LEU A 268 -21.33 12.37 -12.48
N ASP A 269 -21.41 12.84 -13.72
CA ASP A 269 -22.22 14.01 -14.01
C ASP A 269 -23.71 13.64 -13.96
N SER A 270 -24.38 14.09 -12.90
CA SER A 270 -25.82 13.89 -12.74
C SER A 270 -26.68 14.48 -13.88
N LEU A 271 -26.15 15.44 -14.66
CA LEU A 271 -26.87 16.09 -15.76
C LEU A 271 -26.87 15.26 -17.04
N THR A 272 -25.72 14.66 -17.38
CA THR A 272 -25.51 13.90 -18.62
C THR A 272 -25.51 12.40 -18.42
N GLN A 273 -25.38 11.94 -17.17
CA GLN A 273 -25.10 10.55 -16.79
C GLN A 273 -23.76 10.03 -17.36
N GLU A 274 -22.82 10.93 -17.60
CA GLU A 274 -21.47 10.61 -18.08
C GLU A 274 -20.49 10.50 -16.91
N ILE A 275 -19.64 9.48 -16.93
CA ILE A 275 -18.55 9.32 -15.95
C ILE A 275 -17.53 10.42 -16.16
N ALA A 276 -17.28 11.21 -15.12
CA ALA A 276 -16.39 12.36 -15.16
C ALA A 276 -14.96 12.03 -14.70
N HIS A 277 -14.79 11.00 -13.86
CA HIS A 277 -13.50 10.60 -13.29
C HIS A 277 -13.42 9.08 -13.12
N SER A 278 -12.21 8.53 -13.19
CA SER A 278 -11.93 7.08 -13.21
C SER A 278 -10.99 6.62 -12.09
N ASP A 279 -10.91 7.40 -11.00
CA ASP A 279 -9.99 7.20 -9.88
C ASP A 279 -10.11 5.80 -9.24
N LEU A 280 -8.97 5.25 -8.81
CA LEU A 280 -8.87 3.99 -8.06
C LEU A 280 -9.56 4.06 -6.71
N THR A 281 -9.58 5.25 -6.09
CA THR A 281 -10.18 5.50 -4.79
C THR A 281 -11.43 6.37 -4.91
N ALA A 282 -12.45 6.10 -4.09
CA ALA A 282 -13.70 6.86 -4.11
C ALA A 282 -14.32 6.96 -2.72
N ILE A 283 -15.22 7.94 -2.55
CA ILE A 283 -16.15 8.02 -1.43
C ILE A 283 -17.52 7.64 -1.97
N ILE A 284 -18.13 6.62 -1.37
CA ILE A 284 -19.44 6.11 -1.76
C ILE A 284 -20.43 6.47 -0.67
N THR A 285 -21.50 7.19 -1.05
CA THR A 285 -22.54 7.64 -0.14
C THR A 285 -23.92 7.22 -0.63
N GLY A 286 -24.91 7.28 0.26
CA GLY A 286 -26.29 7.41 -0.17
C GLY A 286 -26.56 8.78 -0.80
N ARG A 287 -27.83 9.03 -1.08
CA ARG A 287 -28.30 10.28 -1.68
C ARG A 287 -27.91 11.51 -0.85
N ASP A 288 -27.54 12.59 -1.53
CA ASP A 288 -27.14 13.87 -0.94
C ASP A 288 -26.00 13.72 0.09
N GLY A 289 -25.05 12.81 -0.17
CA GLY A 289 -23.95 12.48 0.72
C GLY A 289 -24.32 11.71 2.00
N GLY A 290 -25.58 11.30 2.17
CA GLY A 290 -26.12 10.69 3.39
C GLY A 290 -25.97 9.17 3.47
N ASP A 291 -26.67 8.56 4.42
CA ASP A 291 -26.71 7.11 4.61
C ASP A 291 -27.42 6.40 3.44
N PHE A 292 -27.01 5.16 3.15
CA PHE A 292 -27.67 4.29 2.18
C PHE A 292 -29.11 3.97 2.59
N SER A 293 -30.03 4.00 1.63
CA SER A 293 -31.44 3.64 1.84
C SER A 293 -31.64 2.11 1.91
N ALA A 294 -32.73 1.65 2.50
CA ALA A 294 -33.07 0.22 2.49
C ALA A 294 -33.69 -0.20 1.14
N PRO A 295 -33.38 -1.40 0.60
CA PRO A 295 -32.65 -2.50 1.26
C PRO A 295 -31.13 -2.38 1.16
N TYR A 296 -30.46 -2.32 2.32
CA TYR A 296 -29.00 -2.44 2.48
C TYR A 296 -28.74 -3.55 3.52
N PRO A 297 -27.60 -4.27 3.46
CA PRO A 297 -27.20 -5.20 4.52
C PRO A 297 -27.40 -4.65 5.94
N ARG A 298 -27.87 -5.51 6.84
CA ARG A 298 -28.08 -5.13 8.25
C ARG A 298 -26.74 -4.99 8.96
N SER A 299 -26.66 -4.02 9.87
CA SER A 299 -25.56 -3.92 10.81
C SER A 299 -25.46 -5.16 11.70
N THR A 300 -24.23 -5.45 12.14
CA THR A 300 -23.87 -6.50 13.09
C THR A 300 -22.99 -5.89 14.18
N ASP A 301 -22.60 -6.65 15.20
CA ASP A 301 -21.68 -6.15 16.23
C ASP A 301 -20.28 -5.85 15.66
N VAL A 302 -19.86 -6.57 14.62
CA VAL A 302 -18.59 -6.34 13.90
C VAL A 302 -18.69 -5.16 12.92
N TYR A 303 -19.90 -4.95 12.39
CA TYR A 303 -20.20 -3.91 11.42
C TYR A 303 -21.38 -3.04 11.90
N PRO A 304 -21.17 -2.16 12.91
CA PRO A 304 -22.27 -1.48 13.59
C PRO A 304 -22.99 -0.44 12.72
N ASN A 305 -22.29 0.20 11.79
CA ASN A 305 -22.77 1.37 11.05
C ASN A 305 -22.74 1.17 9.52
N ARG A 306 -23.09 -0.03 9.02
CA ARG A 306 -22.99 -0.41 7.59
C ARG A 306 -23.69 0.50 6.59
N ARG A 307 -24.69 1.26 7.02
CA ARG A 307 -25.46 2.16 6.15
C ARG A 307 -24.82 3.52 5.98
N GLU A 308 -23.82 3.85 6.79
CA GLU A 308 -23.11 5.12 6.63
C GLU A 308 -22.20 5.07 5.38
N PRO A 309 -21.87 6.25 4.81
CA PRO A 309 -20.91 6.34 3.72
C PRO A 309 -19.56 5.68 4.04
N PHE A 310 -18.86 5.22 3.01
CA PHE A 310 -17.55 4.61 3.14
C PHE A 310 -16.59 5.11 2.06
N ARG A 311 -15.29 5.00 2.33
CA ARG A 311 -14.21 5.14 1.36
C ARG A 311 -13.90 3.78 0.75
N GLU A 312 -13.64 3.79 -0.54
CA GLU A 312 -13.35 2.62 -1.35
C GLU A 312 -11.93 2.69 -1.89
N PHE A 313 -11.21 1.57 -1.81
CA PHE A 313 -9.93 1.36 -2.49
C PHE A 313 -10.05 0.22 -3.49
N THR A 314 -9.75 0.49 -4.76
CA THR A 314 -9.66 -0.53 -5.80
C THR A 314 -8.20 -0.96 -5.97
N ILE A 315 -7.90 -2.22 -5.69
CA ILE A 315 -6.56 -2.81 -5.68
C ILE A 315 -6.50 -3.92 -6.73
N ILE A 316 -5.74 -3.72 -7.80
CA ILE A 316 -5.56 -4.73 -8.86
C ILE A 316 -4.14 -5.27 -8.77
N PHE A 317 -4.03 -6.60 -8.58
CA PHE A 317 -2.76 -7.32 -8.63
C PHE A 317 -2.40 -7.68 -10.07
N HIS A 318 -1.11 -7.56 -10.40
CA HIS A 318 -0.53 -7.91 -11.69
C HIS A 318 0.62 -8.89 -11.48
N ASP A 319 0.61 -9.97 -12.25
CA ASP A 319 1.74 -10.88 -12.38
C ASP A 319 2.38 -10.76 -13.77
N GLU A 320 3.63 -11.22 -13.87
CA GLU A 320 4.37 -11.30 -15.13
C GLU A 320 4.40 -9.94 -15.90
N ILE A 321 4.76 -8.86 -15.20
CA ILE A 321 4.95 -7.55 -15.85
C ILE A 321 6.24 -7.55 -16.68
N ALA A 322 6.25 -6.85 -17.80
CA ALA A 322 7.40 -6.77 -18.70
C ALA A 322 8.31 -5.56 -18.37
N ALA A 323 8.62 -5.39 -17.08
CA ALA A 323 9.38 -4.24 -16.61
C ALA A 323 10.86 -4.33 -17.02
N VAL A 324 11.35 -3.26 -17.65
CA VAL A 324 12.79 -2.97 -17.75
C VAL A 324 13.29 -2.59 -16.36
N GLN A 325 14.34 -3.26 -15.89
CA GLN A 325 14.88 -3.07 -14.54
C GLN A 325 15.74 -1.81 -14.45
N ALA A 326 15.80 -1.22 -13.25
CA ALA A 326 16.41 0.09 -13.03
C ALA A 326 17.94 0.13 -13.25
N PHE A 327 18.66 -0.97 -13.05
CA PHE A 327 20.12 -0.99 -13.01
C PHE A 327 20.73 -2.12 -13.86
N PRO A 328 21.93 -1.92 -14.46
CA PRO A 328 22.59 -2.96 -15.26
C PRO A 328 22.88 -4.27 -14.51
N GLN A 329 22.99 -4.22 -13.18
CA GLN A 329 23.25 -5.38 -12.32
C GLN A 329 22.17 -6.47 -12.43
N PHE A 330 20.97 -6.12 -12.88
CA PHE A 330 19.91 -7.10 -13.14
C PHE A 330 20.16 -7.95 -14.38
N TYR A 331 21.08 -7.54 -15.26
CA TYR A 331 21.37 -8.16 -16.55
C TYR A 331 22.78 -8.77 -16.65
N ASP A 332 23.62 -8.57 -15.63
CA ASP A 332 24.99 -9.09 -15.65
C ASP A 332 25.09 -10.56 -15.20
N ASP A 333 26.13 -11.25 -15.70
CA ASP A 333 26.38 -12.68 -15.40
C ASP A 333 26.62 -12.99 -13.90
N GLU A 334 26.99 -11.99 -13.09
CA GLU A 334 27.32 -12.16 -11.67
C GLU A 334 26.06 -12.14 -10.80
N LEU A 335 25.14 -11.22 -11.06
CA LEU A 335 24.00 -10.92 -10.21
C LEU A 335 22.63 -11.24 -10.80
N GLU A 336 22.47 -11.42 -12.12
CA GLU A 336 21.17 -11.72 -12.76
C GLU A 336 20.42 -12.85 -12.04
N PHE A 337 21.09 -13.98 -11.78
CA PHE A 337 20.48 -15.13 -11.09
C PHE A 337 20.14 -14.84 -9.62
N THR A 338 20.96 -14.03 -8.95
CA THR A 338 20.81 -13.73 -7.52
C THR A 338 19.68 -12.73 -7.29
N LEU A 339 19.56 -11.74 -8.17
CA LEU A 339 18.57 -10.67 -8.11
C LEU A 339 17.23 -11.05 -8.76
N HIS A 340 17.14 -12.19 -9.46
CA HIS A 340 15.92 -12.60 -10.16
C HIS A 340 14.67 -12.58 -9.26
N SER A 341 14.79 -13.04 -8.01
CA SER A 341 13.69 -13.07 -7.02
C SER A 341 13.53 -11.77 -6.22
N ALA A 342 14.21 -10.69 -6.62
CA ALA A 342 14.18 -9.37 -5.99
C ALA A 342 13.97 -8.23 -7.01
N ARG A 343 13.74 -8.56 -8.29
CA ARG A 343 13.49 -7.63 -9.39
C ARG A 343 12.06 -7.07 -9.36
N ASP A 344 11.81 -5.96 -10.01
CA ASP A 344 10.45 -5.47 -10.26
C ASP A 344 9.74 -6.41 -11.26
N ALA A 345 8.90 -7.32 -10.78
CA ALA A 345 8.19 -8.31 -11.62
C ALA A 345 6.70 -8.46 -11.28
N PHE A 346 6.26 -7.92 -10.16
CA PHE A 346 4.88 -7.95 -9.74
C PHE A 346 4.46 -6.57 -9.27
N ALA A 347 3.20 -6.21 -9.52
CA ALA A 347 2.75 -4.85 -9.30
C ALA A 347 1.35 -4.75 -8.72
N ILE A 348 1.06 -3.58 -8.17
CA ILE A 348 -0.27 -3.13 -7.77
C ILE A 348 -0.57 -1.83 -8.52
N ASN A 349 -1.72 -1.74 -9.19
CA ASN A 349 -2.17 -0.53 -9.92
C ASN A 349 -1.11 0.28 -10.71
N TYR A 350 -0.24 -0.40 -11.48
CA TYR A 350 0.90 0.16 -12.24
C TYR A 350 2.02 0.73 -11.36
N GLY A 351 2.24 0.17 -10.18
CA GLY A 351 3.42 0.45 -9.35
C GLY A 351 4.00 -0.83 -8.78
N THR A 352 5.33 -0.86 -8.72
CA THR A 352 6.14 -1.93 -8.11
C THR A 352 7.24 -1.30 -7.27
N GLY A 353 7.74 -2.05 -6.28
CA GLY A 353 8.84 -1.68 -5.41
C GLY A 353 9.64 -2.93 -5.06
N GLY A 354 10.38 -3.44 -6.04
CA GLY A 354 11.24 -4.61 -5.86
C GLY A 354 12.45 -4.30 -4.98
N ILE A 355 12.67 -5.12 -3.95
CA ILE A 355 13.71 -4.92 -2.92
C ILE A 355 15.13 -4.84 -3.52
N GLY A 356 15.38 -5.50 -4.65
CA GLY A 356 16.68 -5.52 -5.30
C GLY A 356 17.11 -4.13 -5.79
N ALA A 357 16.19 -3.33 -6.32
CA ALA A 357 16.49 -1.98 -6.78
C ALA A 357 16.81 -1.06 -5.59
N GLU A 358 16.10 -1.20 -4.48
CA GLU A 358 16.30 -0.43 -3.25
C GLU A 358 17.66 -0.75 -2.60
N ILE A 359 18.02 -2.03 -2.52
CA ILE A 359 19.35 -2.46 -2.04
C ILE A 359 20.45 -1.93 -2.96
N LEU A 360 20.35 -2.12 -4.28
CA LEU A 360 21.36 -1.67 -5.22
C LEU A 360 21.53 -0.15 -5.23
N ALA A 361 20.44 0.61 -5.12
CA ALA A 361 20.49 2.07 -5.05
C ALA A 361 21.36 2.54 -3.87
N ASN A 362 21.22 1.89 -2.71
CA ASN A 362 22.07 2.15 -1.56
C ASN A 362 23.55 1.80 -1.82
N ARG A 363 23.84 0.70 -2.52
CA ARG A 363 25.22 0.28 -2.82
C ARG A 363 25.91 1.15 -3.85
N LEU A 364 25.14 1.64 -4.82
CA LEU A 364 25.60 2.54 -5.87
C LEU A 364 25.72 3.98 -5.36
N GLY A 365 25.08 4.31 -4.23
CA GLY A 365 25.07 5.64 -3.66
C GLY A 365 24.16 6.59 -4.45
N VAL A 366 22.94 6.14 -4.79
CA VAL A 366 21.96 6.90 -5.57
C VAL A 366 20.58 6.89 -4.92
N GLY A 367 19.74 7.85 -5.30
CA GLY A 367 18.37 7.95 -4.80
C GLY A 367 18.28 8.33 -3.32
N PRO A 368 17.16 8.03 -2.65
CA PRO A 368 16.88 8.49 -1.28
C PRO A 368 17.79 7.87 -0.22
N VAL A 369 18.35 6.69 -0.48
CA VAL A 369 19.22 5.93 0.44
C VAL A 369 20.71 6.08 0.14
N HIS A 370 21.11 7.09 -0.64
CA HIS A 370 22.49 7.25 -1.11
C HIS A 370 23.54 7.43 0.00
N GLU A 371 23.15 7.93 1.18
CA GLU A 371 24.02 8.12 2.36
C GLU A 371 23.68 7.20 3.55
N CYS A 372 22.79 6.22 3.37
CA CYS A 372 22.36 5.32 4.45
C CYS A 372 23.37 4.19 4.72
N ALA A 373 24.30 4.40 5.65
CA ALA A 373 25.29 3.39 6.00
C ALA A 373 24.67 2.19 6.75
N GLU A 374 23.63 2.44 7.53
CA GLU A 374 22.91 1.49 8.38
C GLU A 374 21.75 0.76 7.67
N CYS A 375 21.48 1.08 6.40
CA CYS A 375 20.62 0.32 5.52
C CYS A 375 21.39 -0.92 5.03
N LEU A 376 21.37 -2.00 5.81
CA LEU A 376 22.19 -3.19 5.62
C LEU A 376 21.57 -4.13 4.59
N TYR A 377 20.28 -4.48 4.68
CA TYR A 377 19.65 -5.42 3.75
C TYR A 377 18.12 -5.21 3.60
N GLU A 378 17.28 -6.07 4.20
CA GLU A 378 15.82 -6.06 4.01
C GLU A 378 15.05 -5.25 5.06
N GLU A 379 15.71 -4.75 6.08
CA GLU A 379 15.04 -4.13 7.22
C GLU A 379 14.54 -2.71 6.95
N PHE A 380 15.02 -2.05 5.89
CA PHE A 380 14.68 -0.66 5.57
C PHE A 380 13.75 -0.49 4.35
N PHE A 381 13.53 -1.55 3.55
CA PHE A 381 12.92 -1.41 2.22
C PHE A 381 11.44 -1.00 2.27
N LEU A 382 10.74 -1.32 3.37
CA LEU A 382 9.36 -0.89 3.60
C LEU A 382 9.26 0.53 4.17
N SER A 383 10.38 1.13 4.56
CA SER A 383 10.39 2.38 5.31
C SER A 383 10.42 3.59 4.39
N SER A 384 9.35 4.38 4.41
CA SER A 384 9.31 5.68 3.73
C SER A 384 10.33 6.67 4.29
N TRP A 385 10.84 6.48 5.51
CA TRP A 385 11.96 7.28 6.01
C TRP A 385 13.23 7.04 5.22
N ALA A 386 13.55 5.78 4.92
CA ALA A 386 14.75 5.42 4.16
C ALA A 386 14.54 5.57 2.64
N VAL A 387 13.51 4.93 2.07
CA VAL A 387 13.33 4.81 0.61
C VAL A 387 12.31 5.79 0.02
N GLY A 388 11.58 6.54 0.85
CA GLY A 388 10.38 7.28 0.43
C GLY A 388 9.18 6.38 0.16
N ASP A 389 8.02 6.95 -0.19
CA ASP A 389 6.82 6.14 -0.44
C ASP A 389 6.97 5.21 -1.67
N PRO A 390 6.36 4.01 -1.65
CA PRO A 390 6.56 2.99 -2.67
C PRO A 390 6.01 3.39 -4.05
N SER A 391 6.68 2.91 -5.10
CA SER A 391 6.28 3.13 -6.49
C SER A 391 6.06 4.62 -6.82
N MET A 392 6.82 5.49 -6.17
CA MET A 392 6.77 6.91 -6.44
C MET A 392 7.36 7.21 -7.81
N VAL A 393 6.70 8.05 -8.58
CA VAL A 393 7.21 8.51 -9.88
C VAL A 393 7.81 9.90 -9.71
N VAL A 394 9.01 10.12 -10.25
CA VAL A 394 9.79 11.36 -10.11
C VAL A 394 10.20 11.90 -11.48
N ASP A 395 10.66 13.14 -11.50
CA ASP A 395 11.13 13.83 -12.70
C ASP A 395 12.46 13.28 -13.26
N ILE A 396 13.38 12.89 -12.36
CA ILE A 396 14.68 12.32 -12.72
C ILE A 396 14.89 11.04 -11.88
N PRO A 397 14.98 9.85 -12.50
CA PRO A 397 15.15 8.60 -11.76
C PRO A 397 16.56 8.45 -11.19
N ALA A 398 16.70 7.62 -10.15
CA ALA A 398 17.97 7.38 -9.46
C ALA A 398 19.05 6.76 -10.37
N ASN A 399 18.65 6.04 -11.42
CA ASN A 399 19.58 5.45 -12.39
C ASN A 399 20.11 6.44 -13.45
N ALA A 400 19.71 7.73 -13.43
CA ALA A 400 20.20 8.69 -14.41
C ALA A 400 21.75 8.79 -14.41
N PRO A 401 22.42 8.88 -15.58
CA PRO A 401 21.84 9.11 -16.91
C PRO A 401 21.59 7.83 -17.74
N CYS A 402 21.43 6.66 -17.11
CA CYS A 402 21.13 5.42 -17.82
C CYS A 402 19.87 5.53 -18.69
N ASP A 403 19.91 4.85 -19.84
CA ASP A 403 18.79 4.69 -20.75
C ASP A 403 18.64 3.23 -21.19
N PHE A 404 17.59 2.92 -21.95
CA PHE A 404 17.30 1.56 -22.38
C PHE A 404 18.47 0.89 -23.13
N ASP A 405 19.17 1.63 -23.99
CA ASP A 405 20.29 1.10 -24.80
C ASP A 405 21.55 0.80 -23.97
N THR A 406 21.64 1.36 -22.76
CA THR A 406 22.81 1.26 -21.88
C THR A 406 22.56 0.43 -20.62
N LEU A 407 21.31 0.07 -20.30
CA LEU A 407 20.95 -0.82 -19.19
C LEU A 407 21.26 -2.29 -19.50
N ASP A 408 20.90 -2.75 -20.69
CA ASP A 408 21.20 -4.10 -21.20
C ASP A 408 21.75 -4.02 -22.64
N PRO A 409 23.01 -3.55 -22.81
CA PRO A 409 23.56 -3.30 -24.14
C PRO A 409 23.85 -4.60 -24.87
N ASP A 410 23.39 -4.73 -26.13
CA ASP A 410 23.77 -5.86 -27.00
C ASP A 410 25.30 -5.89 -27.15
N PRO A 411 25.98 -7.00 -26.78
CA PRO A 411 27.43 -7.13 -26.88
C PRO A 411 27.99 -6.86 -28.28
N ALA A 412 27.17 -6.98 -29.33
CA ALA A 412 27.57 -6.70 -30.72
C ALA A 412 27.69 -5.19 -31.02
N THR A 413 27.04 -4.32 -30.23
CA THR A 413 27.05 -2.86 -30.42
C THR A 413 28.34 -2.21 -29.91
N GLY A 414 29.03 -2.86 -28.95
CA GLY A 414 30.21 -2.30 -28.28
C GLY A 414 29.89 -1.11 -27.36
N ILE A 415 28.62 -0.93 -26.99
CA ILE A 415 28.18 -0.03 -25.94
C ILE A 415 28.50 -0.71 -24.59
N GLU A 416 29.09 0.04 -23.67
CA GLU A 416 29.34 -0.45 -22.31
C GLU A 416 28.12 -0.17 -21.43
N PRO A 417 27.84 -1.01 -20.41
CA PRO A 417 26.79 -0.73 -19.43
C PRO A 417 26.98 0.64 -18.77
N CYS A 418 25.88 1.34 -18.51
CA CYS A 418 25.93 2.63 -17.84
C CYS A 418 26.40 2.51 -16.38
N GLU A 419 26.97 3.59 -15.84
CA GLU A 419 27.12 3.79 -14.40
C GLU A 419 26.25 5.00 -14.01
N PRO A 420 25.32 4.87 -13.04
CA PRO A 420 24.52 6.00 -12.62
C PRO A 420 25.38 7.02 -11.85
N ASP A 421 25.05 8.31 -11.99
CA ASP A 421 25.76 9.35 -11.25
C ASP A 421 25.40 9.23 -9.76
N GLN A 422 26.38 9.29 -8.85
CA GLN A 422 26.09 9.23 -7.40
C GLN A 422 25.31 10.46 -6.88
N GLY A 423 24.66 10.30 -5.74
CA GLY A 423 23.90 11.33 -5.02
C GLY A 423 22.44 11.45 -5.46
N PRO A 424 21.71 12.45 -4.92
CA PRO A 424 20.30 12.68 -5.24
C PRO A 424 20.12 13.14 -6.70
N LYS A 425 19.01 12.73 -7.32
CA LYS A 425 18.63 13.05 -8.70
C LYS A 425 17.28 13.75 -8.79
N ALA A 426 16.26 13.16 -8.15
CA ALA A 426 14.91 13.66 -8.20
C ALA A 426 14.82 15.06 -7.59
N THR A 427 14.07 15.96 -8.23
CA THR A 427 13.78 17.29 -7.70
C THR A 427 12.32 17.48 -7.35
N MET A 428 11.44 16.59 -7.85
CA MET A 428 10.02 16.57 -7.52
C MET A 428 9.41 15.18 -7.74
N ALA A 429 8.36 14.88 -6.98
CA ALA A 429 7.44 13.80 -7.31
C ALA A 429 6.42 14.28 -8.34
N LEU A 430 6.11 13.43 -9.32
CA LEU A 430 5.07 13.70 -10.32
C LEU A 430 3.70 13.28 -9.79
N TYR A 431 2.63 13.85 -10.36
CA TYR A 431 1.23 13.49 -10.07
C TYR A 431 0.82 13.71 -8.59
N PRO A 432 0.76 14.97 -8.12
CA PRO A 432 0.58 15.29 -6.70
C PRO A 432 -0.74 14.80 -6.05
N ASP A 433 -1.76 14.43 -6.81
CA ASP A 433 -2.97 13.78 -6.27
C ASP A 433 -2.82 12.27 -6.06
N ASP A 434 -1.75 11.67 -6.60
CA ASP A 434 -1.48 10.23 -6.57
C ASP A 434 0.01 9.87 -6.86
N PRO A 435 0.97 10.44 -6.11
CA PRO A 435 2.39 10.40 -6.48
C PRO A 435 3.01 9.01 -6.30
N SER A 436 2.43 8.18 -5.44
CA SER A 436 2.93 6.87 -5.02
C SER A 436 1.77 5.86 -4.88
N ASN A 437 2.09 4.59 -4.70
CA ASN A 437 1.10 3.56 -4.35
C ASN A 437 0.79 3.61 -2.85
N VAL A 438 0.26 4.74 -2.37
CA VAL A 438 -0.19 4.92 -0.99
C VAL A 438 -1.65 5.32 -0.99
N TYR A 439 -2.46 4.59 -0.24
CA TYR A 439 -3.91 4.80 -0.14
C TYR A 439 -4.21 5.53 1.16
N HIS A 440 -5.00 6.60 1.10
CA HIS A 440 -5.20 7.48 2.25
C HIS A 440 -6.62 7.41 2.80
N SER A 441 -6.74 7.49 4.12
CA SER A 441 -8.03 7.65 4.81
C SER A 441 -7.84 8.38 6.13
N TYR A 442 -8.92 8.90 6.70
CA TYR A 442 -8.91 9.38 8.07
C TYR A 442 -9.24 8.27 9.06
N LEU A 443 -8.77 8.39 10.30
CA LEU A 443 -8.94 7.42 11.39
C LEU A 443 -10.37 6.89 11.58
N ASN A 444 -11.35 7.76 11.30
CA ASN A 444 -12.77 7.49 11.46
C ASN A 444 -13.50 7.06 10.18
N ASP A 445 -12.81 6.97 9.05
CA ASP A 445 -13.43 6.59 7.79
C ASP A 445 -13.79 5.10 7.80
N HIS A 446 -15.04 4.78 7.43
CA HIS A 446 -15.37 3.42 7.03
C HIS A 446 -14.65 3.10 5.72
N VAL A 447 -14.05 1.91 5.61
CA VAL A 447 -13.30 1.52 4.41
C VAL A 447 -13.74 0.16 3.87
N LYS A 448 -13.82 0.07 2.54
CA LYS A 448 -13.91 -1.18 1.80
C LYS A 448 -12.77 -1.30 0.80
N PHE A 449 -12.12 -2.46 0.77
CA PHE A 449 -11.19 -2.82 -0.29
C PHE A 449 -11.92 -3.62 -1.37
N ARG A 450 -11.66 -3.30 -2.64
CA ARG A 450 -12.06 -4.04 -3.82
C ARG A 450 -10.80 -4.62 -4.43
N ASN A 451 -10.50 -5.88 -4.16
CA ASN A 451 -9.29 -6.52 -4.66
C ASN A 451 -9.61 -7.38 -5.88
N LEU A 452 -8.83 -7.19 -6.94
CA LEU A 452 -8.96 -7.87 -8.22
C LEU A 452 -7.60 -8.44 -8.62
N HIS A 453 -7.63 -9.43 -9.49
CA HIS A 453 -6.42 -9.99 -10.09
C HIS A 453 -6.50 -9.90 -11.62
N ALA A 454 -5.65 -9.03 -12.20
CA ALA A 454 -5.46 -8.85 -13.63
C ALA A 454 -4.11 -9.43 -14.09
N GLY A 455 -3.88 -10.70 -13.76
CA GLY A 455 -2.74 -11.48 -14.18
C GLY A 455 -3.15 -12.73 -14.95
N SER A 456 -2.16 -13.44 -15.48
CA SER A 456 -2.36 -14.56 -16.42
C SER A 456 -1.87 -15.90 -15.90
N ASP A 457 -0.98 -15.96 -14.90
CA ASP A 457 -0.23 -17.19 -14.57
C ASP A 457 -0.32 -17.61 -13.10
N ASP A 458 -0.12 -16.69 -12.16
CA ASP A 458 0.06 -17.01 -10.75
C ASP A 458 -1.22 -16.97 -9.91
N HIS A 459 -1.14 -17.50 -8.70
CA HIS A 459 -2.12 -17.22 -7.65
C HIS A 459 -1.48 -16.34 -6.58
N HIS A 460 -2.25 -15.38 -6.07
CA HIS A 460 -1.78 -14.49 -5.02
C HIS A 460 -2.57 -14.67 -3.74
N VAL A 461 -2.05 -14.11 -2.66
CA VAL A 461 -2.75 -14.01 -1.39
C VAL A 461 -2.74 -12.56 -0.97
N PHE A 462 -3.87 -11.87 -1.07
CA PHE A 462 -3.99 -10.53 -0.50
C PHE A 462 -3.88 -10.66 1.02
N HIS A 463 -2.91 -9.99 1.64
CA HIS A 463 -2.80 -9.87 3.09
C HIS A 463 -2.74 -8.39 3.48
N LEU A 464 -3.38 -8.04 4.59
CA LEU A 464 -3.47 -6.67 5.09
C LEU A 464 -3.15 -6.66 6.58
N HIS A 465 -2.15 -5.86 6.96
CA HIS A 465 -1.74 -5.69 8.35
C HIS A 465 -2.80 -4.98 9.19
N ALA A 466 -2.83 -5.31 10.49
CA ALA A 466 -3.65 -4.74 11.57
C ALA A 466 -5.18 -4.79 11.41
N HIS A 467 -5.69 -4.98 10.20
CA HIS A 467 -7.10 -4.95 9.86
C HIS A 467 -7.63 -6.36 9.60
N GLN A 468 -8.96 -6.49 9.68
CA GLN A 468 -9.63 -7.77 9.47
C GLN A 468 -11.03 -7.55 8.92
N TRP A 469 -11.54 -8.57 8.23
CA TRP A 469 -12.90 -8.64 7.72
C TRP A 469 -13.51 -10.01 8.00
N MET A 470 -14.83 -10.14 7.89
CA MET A 470 -15.51 -11.41 8.07
C MET A 470 -15.55 -12.17 6.74
N ARG A 471 -15.22 -13.47 6.77
CA ARG A 471 -15.40 -14.37 5.60
C ARG A 471 -16.81 -14.33 5.02
N SER A 472 -17.82 -14.19 5.88
CA SER A 472 -19.22 -14.03 5.50
C SER A 472 -19.80 -12.82 6.24
N PRO A 473 -19.90 -11.64 5.61
CA PRO A 473 -20.18 -10.38 6.30
C PRO A 473 -21.61 -10.25 6.86
N LEU A 474 -22.51 -11.18 6.51
CA LEU A 474 -23.87 -11.25 7.05
C LEU A 474 -24.01 -12.23 8.23
N ASP A 475 -22.99 -13.04 8.49
CA ASP A 475 -22.97 -14.00 9.58
C ASP A 475 -22.07 -13.46 10.71
N PRO A 476 -22.64 -13.00 11.84
CA PRO A 476 -21.86 -12.45 12.94
C PRO A 476 -20.95 -13.51 13.61
N ASP A 477 -21.22 -14.80 13.41
CA ASP A 477 -20.40 -15.91 13.93
C ASP A 477 -19.36 -16.39 12.90
N SER A 478 -19.23 -15.69 11.76
CA SER A 478 -18.22 -16.01 10.74
C SER A 478 -16.79 -15.80 11.27
N THR A 479 -15.84 -16.50 10.65
CA THR A 479 -14.41 -16.34 10.95
C THR A 479 -13.88 -15.00 10.42
N TYR A 480 -13.03 -14.34 11.22
CA TYR A 480 -12.21 -13.21 10.77
C TYR A 480 -11.12 -13.68 9.82
N LEU A 481 -10.86 -12.86 8.82
CA LEU A 481 -9.78 -13.01 7.85
C LEU A 481 -8.98 -11.71 7.84
N ASP A 482 -7.68 -11.85 7.65
CA ASP A 482 -6.73 -10.80 7.29
C ASP A 482 -6.02 -11.14 5.96
N SER A 483 -6.37 -12.28 5.37
CA SER A 483 -5.78 -12.81 4.16
C SER A 483 -6.82 -13.53 3.28
N GLN A 484 -6.67 -13.39 1.96
CA GLN A 484 -7.55 -14.00 0.97
C GLN A 484 -6.75 -14.43 -0.27
N ALA A 485 -6.81 -15.72 -0.60
CA ALA A 485 -6.28 -16.23 -1.86
C ALA A 485 -7.11 -15.70 -3.04
N ILE A 486 -6.44 -15.20 -4.07
CA ILE A 486 -7.05 -14.60 -5.26
C ILE A 486 -6.36 -15.13 -6.54
N GLY A 487 -7.17 -15.68 -7.45
CA GLY A 487 -6.73 -16.21 -8.74
C GLY A 487 -7.12 -15.29 -9.90
N GLN A 488 -6.65 -15.59 -11.11
CA GLN A 488 -6.83 -14.75 -12.29
C GLN A 488 -8.31 -14.45 -12.58
N GLY A 489 -8.60 -13.20 -12.93
CA GLY A 489 -9.96 -12.74 -13.27
C GLY A 489 -10.95 -12.78 -12.11
N SER A 490 -10.52 -13.14 -10.90
CA SER A 490 -11.36 -13.13 -9.70
C SER A 490 -11.30 -11.78 -8.99
N ALA A 491 -12.32 -11.50 -8.20
CA ALA A 491 -12.44 -10.27 -7.45
C ALA A 491 -13.17 -10.50 -6.12
N PHE A 492 -12.75 -9.78 -5.10
CA PHE A 492 -13.32 -9.84 -3.76
C PHE A 492 -13.54 -8.43 -3.20
N THR A 493 -14.53 -8.32 -2.31
CA THR A 493 -14.76 -7.11 -1.52
C THR A 493 -14.51 -7.43 -0.06
N TYR A 494 -13.64 -6.66 0.58
CA TYR A 494 -13.33 -6.75 1.99
C TYR A 494 -13.94 -5.54 2.71
N GLU A 495 -15.00 -5.78 3.49
CA GLU A 495 -15.55 -4.77 4.40
C GLU A 495 -14.77 -4.83 5.71
N ILE A 496 -14.03 -3.76 5.99
CA ILE A 496 -13.14 -3.70 7.16
C ILE A 496 -13.99 -3.59 8.44
N ALA A 497 -13.71 -4.46 9.40
CA ALA A 497 -14.42 -4.54 10.68
C ALA A 497 -14.26 -3.27 11.52
N TYR A 498 -15.21 -3.02 12.43
CA TYR A 498 -15.14 -1.96 13.45
C TYR A 498 -14.91 -0.55 12.89
N GLU A 499 -15.76 -0.15 11.94
CA GLU A 499 -15.78 1.22 11.37
C GLU A 499 -14.54 1.58 10.53
N GLY A 500 -13.82 0.62 9.97
CA GLY A 500 -12.81 0.89 8.93
C GLY A 500 -11.42 1.24 9.46
N SER A 501 -10.94 2.45 9.13
CA SER A 501 -9.51 2.80 9.07
C SER A 501 -8.72 2.70 10.36
N GLY A 502 -9.23 3.20 11.48
CA GLY A 502 -8.52 3.02 12.75
C GLY A 502 -8.66 1.62 13.34
N ASN A 503 -9.54 0.80 12.75
CA ASN A 503 -10.15 -0.43 13.28
C ASN A 503 -10.43 -0.34 14.81
N ARG A 504 -10.58 -1.46 15.52
CA ARG A 504 -11.15 -1.48 16.89
C ARG A 504 -10.47 -0.52 17.88
N ASN A 505 -9.14 -0.40 17.85
CA ASN A 505 -8.35 0.42 18.77
C ASN A 505 -8.05 1.83 18.24
N LYS A 506 -8.61 2.25 17.09
CA LYS A 506 -8.40 3.59 16.51
C LYS A 506 -6.90 3.94 16.38
N THR A 507 -6.16 3.06 15.71
CA THR A 507 -4.73 3.24 15.42
C THR A 507 -4.50 4.10 14.18
N VAL A 508 -3.57 5.03 14.28
CA VAL A 508 -3.01 5.80 13.16
C VAL A 508 -1.78 5.04 12.61
N GLY A 509 -1.23 5.48 11.48
CA GLY A 509 0.02 4.97 10.92
C GLY A 509 -0.13 4.34 9.54
N ASP A 510 0.97 3.79 9.04
CA ASP A 510 1.02 3.07 7.77
C ASP A 510 0.86 1.57 7.98
N SER A 511 -0.17 0.96 7.39
CA SER A 511 -0.33 -0.50 7.31
C SER A 511 0.06 -1.00 5.93
N ILE A 512 0.85 -2.06 5.84
CA ILE A 512 1.12 -2.70 4.55
C ILE A 512 -0.05 -3.58 4.11
N PHE A 513 -0.27 -3.64 2.80
CA PHE A 513 -0.96 -4.76 2.19
C PHE A 513 -0.15 -5.25 0.99
N HIS A 514 -0.13 -6.57 0.81
CA HIS A 514 0.80 -7.19 -0.13
C HIS A 514 0.33 -8.58 -0.56
N CYS A 515 1.06 -9.17 -1.51
CA CYS A 515 0.95 -10.60 -1.77
C CYS A 515 1.72 -11.40 -0.71
N HIS A 516 1.01 -12.26 0.02
CA HIS A 516 1.59 -13.08 1.09
C HIS A 516 2.38 -14.30 0.58
N PHE A 517 2.61 -14.38 -0.74
CA PHE A 517 3.74 -15.14 -1.29
C PHE A 517 4.96 -14.23 -1.33
N TYR A 518 5.91 -14.48 -0.42
CA TYR A 518 7.05 -13.61 -0.18
C TYR A 518 7.93 -13.32 -1.41
N PRO A 519 8.15 -14.24 -2.37
CA PRO A 519 8.85 -13.87 -3.60
C PRO A 519 8.14 -12.76 -4.39
N HIS A 520 6.80 -12.80 -4.50
CA HIS A 520 6.04 -11.76 -5.20
C HIS A 520 6.06 -10.43 -4.42
N PHE A 521 6.11 -10.52 -3.09
CA PHE A 521 6.28 -9.34 -2.22
C PHE A 521 7.64 -8.68 -2.45
N ALA A 522 8.72 -9.45 -2.37
CA ALA A 522 10.08 -8.99 -2.62
C ALA A 522 10.28 -8.45 -4.04
N GLN A 523 9.50 -8.96 -5.00
CA GLN A 523 9.49 -8.50 -6.40
C GLN A 523 8.50 -7.35 -6.68
N GLY A 524 7.93 -6.75 -5.62
CA GLY A 524 7.23 -5.46 -5.69
C GLY A 524 5.71 -5.47 -5.55
N MET A 525 5.06 -6.61 -5.28
CA MET A 525 3.60 -6.66 -5.05
C MET A 525 3.21 -6.25 -3.63
N TRP A 526 3.37 -4.96 -3.33
CA TRP A 526 2.95 -4.36 -2.06
C TRP A 526 2.64 -2.87 -2.19
N SER A 527 1.99 -2.33 -1.16
CA SER A 527 1.58 -0.94 -1.06
C SER A 527 1.23 -0.59 0.40
N LEU A 528 1.13 0.70 0.69
CA LEU A 528 0.77 1.22 2.01
C LEU A 528 -0.67 1.72 2.04
N TRP A 529 -1.32 1.53 3.19
CA TRP A 529 -2.51 2.25 3.59
C TRP A 529 -2.17 3.18 4.76
N ARG A 530 -2.17 4.49 4.47
CA ARG A 530 -1.90 5.56 5.43
C ARG A 530 -3.18 6.04 6.09
N VAL A 531 -3.25 5.89 7.41
CA VAL A 531 -4.36 6.38 8.23
C VAL A 531 -3.94 7.69 8.88
N HIS A 532 -4.73 8.75 8.65
CA HIS A 532 -4.47 10.10 9.16
C HIS A 532 -5.35 10.44 10.36
N ASP A 533 -4.77 11.15 11.33
CA ASP A 533 -5.41 11.63 12.57
C ASP A 533 -5.76 13.13 12.54
N VAL A 534 -5.31 13.83 11.51
CA VAL A 534 -5.59 15.25 11.21
C VAL A 534 -6.08 15.43 9.78
N LEU A 535 -6.57 16.62 9.44
CA LEU A 535 -7.08 16.98 8.13
C LEU A 535 -5.93 17.19 7.14
N GLU A 536 -6.02 16.56 5.97
CA GLU A 536 -5.05 16.71 4.89
C GLU A 536 -5.68 17.48 3.71
N LEU A 537 -5.36 18.77 3.64
CA LEU A 537 -5.84 19.66 2.56
C LEU A 537 -5.07 19.47 1.24
N GLY A 538 -3.96 18.75 1.30
CA GLY A 538 -3.02 18.58 0.20
C GLY A 538 -1.88 19.60 0.24
N THR A 539 -0.85 19.35 -0.57
CA THR A 539 0.34 20.20 -0.66
C THR A 539 0.18 21.27 -1.73
N GLU A 540 0.32 22.54 -1.33
CA GLU A 540 0.48 23.65 -2.27
C GLU A 540 1.83 23.54 -3.00
N LEU A 541 1.84 23.72 -4.32
CA LEU A 541 3.05 23.59 -5.15
C LEU A 541 3.54 24.95 -5.65
N ASP A 542 4.85 25.07 -5.86
CA ASP A 542 5.48 26.21 -6.51
C ASP A 542 5.36 26.16 -8.04
N GLY A 543 5.92 27.18 -8.71
CA GLY A 543 5.86 27.29 -10.18
C GLY A 543 6.62 26.20 -10.95
N GLU A 544 7.45 25.41 -10.26
CA GLU A 544 8.18 24.27 -10.80
C GLU A 544 7.53 22.92 -10.48
N GLY A 545 6.44 22.90 -9.69
CA GLY A 545 5.73 21.67 -9.32
C GLY A 545 6.25 21.00 -8.04
N ARG A 546 7.11 21.68 -7.27
CA ARG A 546 7.62 21.20 -5.98
C ARG A 546 6.75 21.70 -4.84
N PRO A 547 6.72 21.05 -3.66
CA PRO A 547 6.09 21.64 -2.50
C PRO A 547 6.56 23.07 -2.23
N ALA A 548 5.61 24.00 -2.07
CA ALA A 548 5.91 25.40 -1.78
C ALA A 548 6.45 25.55 -0.35
N LEU A 549 7.35 26.52 -0.12
CA LEU A 549 7.87 26.79 1.23
C LEU A 549 6.73 27.14 2.19
N GLY A 550 6.68 26.48 3.35
CA GLY A 550 5.61 26.64 4.34
C GLY A 550 4.37 25.78 4.07
N SER A 551 4.33 25.05 2.94
CA SER A 551 3.32 24.03 2.70
C SER A 551 3.64 22.75 3.45
N ARG A 552 2.59 21.97 3.75
CA ARG A 552 2.71 20.66 4.37
C ARG A 552 3.09 19.64 3.30
N ALA A 553 4.19 18.92 3.50
CA ALA A 553 4.71 17.89 2.58
C ALA A 553 5.34 16.75 3.40
N LEU A 554 5.53 15.58 2.81
CA LEU A 554 6.19 14.44 3.46
C LEU A 554 7.72 14.57 3.33
N PRO A 555 8.48 14.16 4.36
CA PRO A 555 9.94 14.13 4.28
C PRO A 555 10.41 13.11 3.24
N ASP A 556 11.58 13.37 2.64
CA ASP A 556 12.18 12.51 1.62
C ASP A 556 13.71 12.69 1.62
N GLY A 557 14.46 11.60 1.46
CA GLY A 557 15.94 11.60 1.53
C GLY A 557 16.63 12.09 0.25
N GLU A 558 15.86 12.36 -0.82
CA GLU A 558 16.35 12.81 -2.11
C GLU A 558 15.83 14.20 -2.49
N ILE A 559 14.56 14.48 -2.22
CA ILE A 559 13.88 15.72 -2.61
C ILE A 559 13.87 16.71 -1.43
N ASP A 560 14.72 17.73 -1.51
CA ASP A 560 14.88 18.76 -0.46
C ASP A 560 13.58 19.45 0.00
N ALA A 561 12.61 19.60 -0.90
CA ALA A 561 11.31 20.22 -0.62
C ALA A 561 10.28 19.23 -0.03
N GLY A 562 10.63 17.94 0.08
CA GLY A 562 9.72 16.86 0.40
C GLY A 562 8.85 16.43 -0.78
N THR A 563 7.90 15.55 -0.52
CA THR A 563 6.96 15.01 -1.51
C THR A 563 5.52 15.44 -1.19
N PRO A 564 4.68 15.67 -2.20
CA PRO A 564 3.33 16.18 -1.99
C PRO A 564 2.43 15.14 -1.33
N ILE A 565 1.57 15.62 -0.42
CA ILE A 565 0.44 14.89 0.15
C ILE A 565 -0.78 15.18 -0.72
N PRO A 566 -1.56 14.17 -1.12
CA PRO A 566 -2.82 14.41 -1.81
C PRO A 566 -3.84 15.05 -0.87
N GLY A 567 -4.65 15.98 -1.40
CA GLY A 567 -5.82 16.49 -0.70
C GLY A 567 -6.84 15.38 -0.49
N LEU A 568 -7.01 14.94 0.76
CA LEU A 568 -7.90 13.84 1.10
C LEU A 568 -9.29 14.38 1.38
N VAL A 569 -10.21 14.15 0.43
CA VAL A 569 -11.58 14.66 0.51
C VAL A 569 -12.29 14.06 1.73
N PRO A 570 -12.78 14.89 2.68
CA PRO A 570 -13.59 14.42 3.80
C PRO A 570 -14.92 13.81 3.33
N ILE A 571 -15.48 12.88 4.08
CA ILE A 571 -16.78 12.26 3.75
C ILE A 571 -17.92 13.22 4.17
N PRO A 572 -18.83 13.65 3.27
CA PRO A 572 -19.77 14.79 3.48
C PRO A 572 -20.56 14.86 4.79
N ASN A 573 -20.91 13.71 5.38
CA ASN A 573 -21.70 13.61 6.60
C ASN A 573 -20.97 12.94 7.77
N GLN A 574 -19.63 12.86 7.70
CA GLN A 574 -18.77 12.40 8.79
C GLN A 574 -18.09 13.59 9.48
N PRO A 575 -17.66 13.45 10.75
CA PRO A 575 -16.93 14.52 11.43
C PRO A 575 -15.68 14.88 10.64
N MET A 576 -15.41 16.17 10.49
CA MET A 576 -14.12 16.64 9.98
C MET A 576 -12.98 16.07 10.85
N PRO A 577 -11.87 15.61 10.24
CA PRO A 577 -10.61 15.37 10.96
C PRO A 577 -10.12 16.65 11.62
N VAL A 578 -9.29 16.54 12.67
CA VAL A 578 -8.79 17.71 13.41
C VAL A 578 -7.88 18.57 12.51
N LEU A 579 -7.97 19.90 12.57
CA LEU A 579 -7.05 20.77 11.84
C LEU A 579 -5.58 20.54 12.29
N PRO A 580 -4.66 20.25 11.36
CA PRO A 580 -3.25 20.01 11.69
C PRO A 580 -2.58 21.28 12.18
N ALA A 581 -1.61 21.19 13.07
CA ALA A 581 -0.67 22.28 13.32
C ALA A 581 0.22 22.51 12.07
N PRO A 582 0.70 23.74 11.82
CA PRO A 582 1.55 24.03 10.67
C PRO A 582 2.88 23.26 10.71
N VAL A 583 3.21 22.60 9.61
CA VAL A 583 4.46 21.85 9.39
C VAL A 583 4.96 22.17 7.99
N GLN A 584 6.28 22.22 7.82
CA GLN A 584 6.95 22.33 6.53
C GLN A 584 8.12 21.35 6.44
N ILE A 585 8.66 21.18 5.23
CA ILE A 585 9.91 20.45 4.99
C ILE A 585 11.04 21.43 4.70
N VAL A 586 12.18 21.25 5.36
CA VAL A 586 13.39 22.05 5.16
C VAL A 586 14.58 21.11 4.96
N ALA A 587 15.12 21.08 3.75
CA ALA A 587 16.23 20.20 3.37
C ALA A 587 15.92 18.71 3.62
N GLY A 588 14.75 18.26 3.15
CA GLY A 588 14.28 16.87 3.28
C GLY A 588 13.62 16.56 4.63
N GLU A 589 13.85 17.38 5.65
CA GLU A 589 13.47 17.08 7.04
C GLU A 589 12.23 17.83 7.54
N VAL A 590 11.55 17.22 8.52
CA VAL A 590 10.35 17.78 9.16
C VAL A 590 10.72 18.99 10.04
N ASP A 591 10.08 20.13 9.77
CA ASP A 591 10.15 21.34 10.60
C ASP A 591 8.74 21.73 11.09
N ILE A 592 8.52 21.57 12.39
CA ILE A 592 7.28 21.99 13.06
C ILE A 592 7.39 23.49 13.35
N ILE A 593 6.59 24.29 12.65
CA ILE A 593 6.71 25.76 12.65
C ILE A 593 6.39 26.36 14.04
N ASP A 594 5.45 25.73 14.76
CA ASP A 594 5.00 26.20 16.06
C ASP A 594 5.77 25.58 17.24
N ASP A 595 5.78 26.32 18.34
CA ASP A 595 6.38 25.88 19.60
C ASP A 595 5.53 24.75 20.23
N ILE A 596 6.13 23.58 20.42
CA ILE A 596 5.48 22.38 20.98
C ILE A 596 4.80 22.66 22.33
N ASP A 597 5.39 23.50 23.19
CA ASP A 597 4.76 23.85 24.47
C ASP A 597 3.48 24.67 24.27
N LYS A 598 3.42 25.51 23.22
CA LYS A 598 2.19 26.23 22.88
C LYS A 598 1.11 25.29 22.35
N LEU A 599 1.48 24.36 21.47
CA LEU A 599 0.56 23.35 20.96
C LEU A 599 -0.03 22.52 22.11
N ARG A 600 0.81 22.14 23.07
CA ARG A 600 0.38 21.40 24.26
C ARG A 600 -0.56 22.19 25.17
N GLU A 601 -0.33 23.49 25.35
CA GLU A 601 -1.24 24.32 26.13
C GLU A 601 -2.58 24.54 25.40
N ALA A 602 -2.58 24.69 24.07
CA ALA A 602 -3.79 24.74 23.25
C ALA A 602 -4.60 23.44 23.34
N LEU A 603 -3.91 22.29 23.27
CA LEU A 603 -4.50 20.97 23.48
C LEU A 603 -5.19 20.86 24.84
N LYS A 604 -4.53 21.28 25.93
CA LYS A 604 -5.11 21.28 27.29
C LYS A 604 -6.28 22.25 27.46
N ALA A 605 -6.25 23.38 26.74
CA ALA A 605 -7.35 24.34 26.73
C ALA A 605 -8.60 23.80 26.01
N GLY A 606 -8.45 22.73 25.22
CA GLY A 606 -9.52 22.15 24.41
C GLY A 606 -9.79 22.97 23.14
N ASP A 607 -8.76 23.65 22.63
CA ASP A 607 -8.83 24.35 21.36
C ASP A 607 -9.08 23.34 20.22
N ARG A 608 -9.75 23.79 19.16
CA ARG A 608 -10.17 22.91 18.04
C ARG A 608 -9.30 23.06 16.80
N ASP A 609 -8.42 24.04 16.80
CA ASP A 609 -7.67 24.48 15.62
C ASP A 609 -6.18 24.43 15.95
N TRP A 610 -5.39 23.83 15.07
CA TRP A 610 -3.92 23.91 15.07
C TRP A 610 -3.25 23.39 16.35
N ILE A 611 -3.75 22.29 16.93
CA ILE A 611 -3.27 21.79 18.23
C ILE A 611 -2.23 20.66 18.13
N PHE A 612 -2.07 20.05 16.95
CA PHE A 612 -1.29 18.82 16.80
C PHE A 612 -0.87 18.61 15.33
N PRO A 613 0.41 18.30 15.04
CA PRO A 613 0.90 18.19 13.66
C PRO A 613 0.38 16.96 12.89
N GLY A 614 -0.08 15.91 13.56
CA GLY A 614 -0.57 14.67 12.92
C GLY A 614 0.50 13.72 12.40
N TYR A 615 0.11 12.50 12.06
CA TYR A 615 0.98 11.51 11.44
C TYR A 615 1.38 11.94 10.01
N PRO A 616 2.64 11.73 9.57
CA PRO A 616 3.76 11.11 10.30
C PRO A 616 4.62 12.07 11.14
N PHE A 617 4.28 13.35 11.19
CA PHE A 617 5.14 14.44 11.65
C PHE A 617 5.49 14.46 13.14
N PHE A 618 4.92 13.56 13.94
CA PHE A 618 5.33 13.37 15.34
C PHE A 618 6.40 12.30 15.53
N ILE A 619 6.76 11.54 14.48
CA ILE A 619 7.80 10.53 14.51
C ILE A 619 9.15 11.22 14.21
N PRO A 620 10.14 11.18 15.12
CA PRO A 620 11.38 11.94 14.99
C PRO A 620 12.43 11.19 14.15
N GLY A 621 12.05 10.76 12.95
CA GLY A 621 12.93 10.19 11.94
C GLY A 621 13.79 11.24 11.23
N ILE A 622 14.78 10.76 10.48
CA ILE A 622 15.63 11.56 9.58
C ILE A 622 15.48 10.93 8.20
N SER A 623 15.17 11.73 7.18
CA SER A 623 14.92 11.19 5.84
C SER A 623 16.21 10.66 5.21
N GLY A 624 16.09 9.60 4.41
CA GLY A 624 17.22 8.85 3.87
C GLY A 624 17.91 7.90 4.86
N HIS A 625 17.43 7.82 6.10
CA HIS A 625 17.96 6.98 7.17
C HIS A 625 16.86 6.10 7.79
N ARG A 626 17.27 5.07 8.54
CA ARG A 626 16.32 4.20 9.27
C ARG A 626 15.63 4.99 10.40
N PRO A 627 14.31 4.79 10.62
CA PRO A 627 13.59 5.46 11.70
C PRO A 627 14.06 4.98 13.08
N PRO A 628 13.80 5.75 14.15
CA PRO A 628 14.11 5.29 15.50
C PRO A 628 13.22 4.10 15.89
N HIS A 629 13.64 3.34 16.90
CA HIS A 629 12.74 2.46 17.64
C HIS A 629 11.58 3.27 18.27
N PRO A 630 10.41 2.64 18.53
CA PRO A 630 9.30 3.31 19.16
C PRO A 630 9.63 3.80 20.58
N PRO A 631 9.05 4.92 21.05
CA PRO A 631 9.14 5.28 22.45
C PRO A 631 8.40 4.24 23.31
N LEU A 632 8.89 4.02 24.53
CA LEU A 632 8.37 3.04 25.50
C LEU A 632 8.54 1.57 25.11
N ASP A 633 9.30 1.26 24.06
CA ASP A 633 9.50 -0.11 23.58
C ASP A 633 10.59 -0.88 24.34
N THR A 634 11.72 -0.22 24.64
CA THR A 634 12.91 -0.87 25.20
C THR A 634 12.77 -1.24 26.68
N LEU A 635 12.93 -2.53 27.01
CA LEU A 635 13.09 -3.02 28.40
C LEU A 635 14.56 -3.17 28.81
N ASP A 636 15.41 -3.56 27.87
CA ASP A 636 16.87 -3.60 28.00
C ASP A 636 17.52 -3.22 26.67
N ASP A 637 18.36 -2.19 26.71
CA ASP A 637 18.96 -1.54 25.53
C ASP A 637 20.28 -2.19 25.09
N GLY A 638 20.79 -3.16 25.85
CA GLY A 638 22.08 -3.80 25.57
C GLY A 638 23.27 -2.84 25.63
N GLY A 639 23.10 -1.63 26.16
CA GLY A 639 24.08 -0.54 26.13
C GLY A 639 23.97 0.43 24.95
N LEU A 640 23.00 0.24 24.04
CA LEU A 640 22.72 1.12 22.92
C LEU A 640 21.33 1.75 23.07
N ALA A 641 21.30 2.94 23.65
CA ALA A 641 20.06 3.70 23.82
C ALA A 641 19.40 4.06 22.48
N ARG A 642 18.08 4.32 22.50
CA ARG A 642 17.32 4.80 21.36
C ARG A 642 17.99 6.00 20.68
N HIS A 643 18.13 5.93 19.36
CA HIS A 643 18.85 6.90 18.55
C HIS A 643 18.33 6.92 17.11
N VAL A 644 18.81 7.90 16.35
CA VAL A 644 18.77 7.91 14.88
C VAL A 644 20.16 8.19 14.33
N VAL A 645 20.43 7.75 13.10
CA VAL A 645 21.63 8.17 12.35
C VAL A 645 21.37 9.55 11.77
N SER A 646 22.32 10.47 11.95
CA SER A 646 22.11 11.90 11.70
C SER A 646 22.94 12.48 10.55
N GLY A 647 23.41 11.61 9.64
CA GLY A 647 24.24 12.00 8.51
C GLY A 647 25.06 10.84 7.96
N PRO A 648 25.97 11.10 7.01
CA PRO A 648 26.66 10.06 6.28
C PRO A 648 27.56 9.23 7.20
N GLY A 649 27.32 7.93 7.21
CA GLY A 649 28.20 6.94 7.82
C GLY A 649 29.21 6.36 6.83
N LEU A 650 30.03 5.42 7.32
CA LEU A 650 30.91 4.59 6.50
C LEU A 650 30.56 3.13 6.75
N ALA A 651 30.47 2.35 5.68
CA ALA A 651 30.27 0.92 5.71
C ALA A 651 31.13 0.24 4.63
N THR A 652 31.48 -1.02 4.85
CA THR A 652 32.01 -1.92 3.81
C THR A 652 30.93 -2.87 3.36
N HIS A 653 30.87 -3.21 2.08
CA HIS A 653 29.83 -4.06 1.53
C HIS A 653 30.35 -4.94 0.39
N HIS A 654 29.63 -6.01 0.12
CA HIS A 654 29.90 -6.99 -0.93
C HIS A 654 28.62 -7.27 -1.70
N GLU A 655 28.68 -7.30 -3.03
CA GLU A 655 27.56 -7.69 -3.90
C GLU A 655 28.07 -8.72 -4.90
N THR A 656 28.08 -9.97 -4.48
CA THR A 656 28.49 -11.10 -5.31
C THR A 656 27.40 -12.16 -5.32
N ARG A 657 27.50 -13.13 -6.22
CA ARG A 657 26.60 -14.30 -6.23
C ARG A 657 26.47 -15.02 -4.87
N LEU A 658 27.46 -14.89 -3.98
CA LEU A 658 27.52 -15.65 -2.71
C LEU A 658 27.53 -14.77 -1.46
N ASP A 659 27.63 -13.45 -1.59
CA ASP A 659 27.82 -12.55 -0.46
C ASP A 659 27.18 -11.18 -0.72
N PHE A 660 26.25 -10.81 0.16
CA PHE A 660 25.55 -9.52 0.22
C PHE A 660 25.80 -8.79 1.56
N SER A 661 26.83 -9.18 2.30
CA SER A 661 27.17 -8.59 3.61
C SER A 661 27.44 -7.09 3.50
N LYS A 662 27.06 -6.37 4.56
CA LYS A 662 27.39 -4.96 4.77
C LYS A 662 27.67 -4.73 6.25
N HIS A 663 28.79 -4.07 6.54
CA HIS A 663 29.27 -3.85 7.90
C HIS A 663 29.56 -2.38 8.16
N LEU A 664 29.03 -1.85 9.26
CA LEU A 664 29.26 -0.50 9.72
C LEU A 664 30.71 -0.29 10.18
N VAL A 665 31.31 0.83 9.76
CA VAL A 665 32.66 1.26 10.12
C VAL A 665 32.61 2.48 11.04
N SER A 666 31.80 3.48 10.68
CA SER A 666 31.61 4.68 11.52
C SER A 666 30.24 5.28 11.25
N MET A 667 29.56 5.81 12.25
CA MET A 667 28.27 6.50 12.04
C MET A 667 28.04 7.64 13.04
N PRO A 668 27.54 8.80 12.58
CA PRO A 668 27.01 9.85 13.45
C PRO A 668 25.62 9.46 13.97
N VAL A 669 25.37 9.69 15.25
CA VAL A 669 24.05 9.43 15.85
C VAL A 669 23.58 10.57 16.73
N GLU A 670 22.27 10.74 16.80
CA GLU A 670 21.59 11.61 17.76
C GLU A 670 20.76 10.78 18.74
N PRO A 671 20.79 11.12 20.05
CA PRO A 671 19.99 10.41 21.04
C PRO A 671 18.51 10.76 20.88
N ARG A 672 17.64 9.82 21.27
CA ARG A 672 16.20 10.03 21.43
C ARG A 672 15.77 9.57 22.83
N ASP A 673 14.79 10.23 23.42
CA ASP A 673 14.26 9.87 24.75
C ASP A 673 13.44 8.56 24.65
N GLU A 674 13.76 7.56 25.47
CA GLU A 674 12.99 6.30 25.61
C GLU A 674 11.55 6.58 26.07
N ALA A 675 11.32 7.66 26.81
CA ALA A 675 9.97 8.07 27.21
C ALA A 675 9.24 8.89 26.11
N GLY A 676 9.87 9.13 24.97
CA GLY A 676 9.39 9.92 23.84
C GLY A 676 9.84 11.38 23.86
N GLU A 677 10.07 11.93 22.69
CA GLU A 677 10.35 13.34 22.43
C GLU A 677 9.13 14.22 22.78
N PRO A 678 9.31 15.55 22.94
CA PRO A 678 8.19 16.46 23.25
C PRO A 678 6.99 16.33 22.30
N VAL A 679 7.25 16.15 20.99
CA VAL A 679 6.19 15.98 19.99
C VAL A 679 5.52 14.60 20.07
N GLU A 680 6.27 13.54 20.37
CA GLU A 680 5.72 12.19 20.62
C GLU A 680 4.82 12.20 21.86
N LYS A 681 5.27 12.84 22.94
CA LYS A 681 4.46 13.04 24.16
C LYS A 681 3.20 13.87 23.89
N LEU A 682 3.25 14.85 22.99
CA LEU A 682 2.07 15.60 22.53
C LEU A 682 1.10 14.67 21.78
N ALA A 683 1.61 13.81 20.89
CA ALA A 683 0.81 12.82 20.17
C ALA A 683 0.14 11.81 21.12
N MET A 684 0.86 11.32 22.14
CA MET A 684 0.29 10.46 23.19
C MET A 684 -0.86 11.18 23.95
N GLU A 685 -0.68 12.46 24.28
CA GLU A 685 -1.72 13.26 24.94
C GLU A 685 -2.95 13.50 24.05
N PHE A 686 -2.73 13.75 22.75
CA PHE A 686 -3.79 13.92 21.77
C PHE A 686 -4.66 12.66 21.67
N HIS A 687 -4.04 11.48 21.47
CA HIS A 687 -4.75 10.21 21.29
C HIS A 687 -5.45 9.70 22.57
N HIS A 688 -4.97 10.09 23.75
CA HIS A 688 -5.59 9.79 25.05
C HIS A 688 -6.83 10.67 25.36
N ASN A 689 -7.22 11.63 24.50
CA ASN A 689 -8.36 12.49 24.78
C ASN A 689 -9.65 11.67 25.05
N PRO A 690 -10.20 11.66 26.28
CA PRO A 690 -11.23 10.72 26.70
C PRO A 690 -12.59 10.94 26.03
N THR A 691 -12.81 12.13 25.47
CA THR A 691 -14.07 12.50 24.82
C THR A 691 -13.98 12.52 23.30
N GLY A 692 -12.79 12.40 22.72
CA GLY A 692 -12.54 12.78 21.33
C GLY A 692 -12.80 14.27 21.09
N TYR A 693 -12.91 14.66 19.81
CA TYR A 693 -13.11 16.06 19.40
C TYR A 693 -14.47 16.25 18.74
N GLN A 694 -15.22 17.28 19.15
CA GLN A 694 -16.49 17.65 18.51
C GLN A 694 -16.22 18.49 17.28
N GLN A 695 -16.47 17.92 16.10
CA GLN A 695 -16.08 18.48 14.82
C GLN A 695 -17.28 18.81 13.93
N PRO A 696 -17.18 19.89 13.13
CA PRO A 696 -18.19 20.22 12.13
C PRO A 696 -18.25 19.15 11.04
N LEU A 697 -19.28 19.21 10.21
CA LEU A 697 -19.37 18.38 9.01
C LEU A 697 -18.82 19.15 7.80
N PRO A 698 -18.18 18.46 6.83
CA PRO A 698 -17.57 19.10 5.66
C PRO A 698 -18.56 19.89 4.79
N ASN A 699 -19.84 19.49 4.79
CA ASN A 699 -20.90 20.14 4.01
C ASN A 699 -21.45 21.44 4.64
N GLY A 700 -20.86 21.94 5.73
CA GLY A 700 -21.28 23.17 6.40
C GLY A 700 -22.54 23.02 7.27
N SER A 701 -22.99 21.79 7.53
CA SER A 701 -24.07 21.53 8.49
C SER A 701 -23.69 22.03 9.90
N PRO A 702 -24.61 22.65 10.66
CA PRO A 702 -24.34 23.10 12.02
C PRO A 702 -24.24 21.95 13.03
N THR A 703 -24.43 20.70 12.58
CA THR A 703 -24.33 19.50 13.42
C THR A 703 -22.86 19.22 13.73
N LEU A 704 -22.56 18.91 14.99
CA LEU A 704 -21.24 18.40 15.36
C LEU A 704 -21.31 16.88 15.52
N LYS A 705 -20.29 16.19 15.02
CA LYS A 705 -20.03 14.77 15.27
C LYS A 705 -18.69 14.60 15.97
N THR A 706 -18.49 13.45 16.61
CA THR A 706 -17.25 13.19 17.35
C THR A 706 -16.21 12.56 16.44
N PHE A 707 -15.07 13.22 16.23
CA PHE A 707 -13.86 12.56 15.76
C PHE A 707 -13.29 11.73 16.91
N ALA A 708 -13.27 10.41 16.72
CA ALA A 708 -13.04 9.42 17.77
C ALA A 708 -11.57 9.01 17.78
N LEU A 709 -11.05 8.77 18.98
CA LEU A 709 -9.67 8.33 19.20
C LEU A 709 -9.67 7.06 20.06
N ASN A 710 -8.48 6.50 20.29
CA ASN A 710 -8.28 5.33 21.15
C ASN A 710 -8.72 5.56 22.60
N LYS A 711 -8.41 6.76 23.16
CA LYS A 711 -8.75 7.20 24.53
C LYS A 711 -8.03 6.48 25.67
N ALA A 712 -7.31 5.39 25.43
CA ALA A 712 -6.47 4.78 26.44
C ALA A 712 -5.14 5.54 26.57
N LYS A 713 -4.39 5.23 27.62
CA LYS A 713 -3.11 5.89 27.91
C LYS A 713 -2.01 5.19 27.14
N ALA A 714 -0.97 5.94 26.78
CA ALA A 714 0.28 5.38 26.32
C ALA A 714 0.80 4.31 27.29
N VAL A 715 1.14 3.15 26.72
CA VAL A 715 1.79 2.03 27.40
C VAL A 715 2.93 1.51 26.52
N SER A 716 3.78 0.65 27.08
CA SER A 716 4.84 -0.04 26.32
C SER A 716 4.22 -0.88 25.18
N GLY A 717 4.79 -0.80 23.98
CA GLY A 717 4.24 -1.39 22.74
C GLY A 717 2.95 -0.72 22.21
N ALA A 718 2.41 0.30 22.87
CA ALA A 718 1.24 1.03 22.35
C ALA A 718 1.17 2.47 22.87
N PRO A 719 2.11 3.34 22.45
CA PRO A 719 2.14 4.75 22.85
C PRO A 719 0.92 5.55 22.36
N TYR A 720 0.29 5.19 21.24
CA TYR A 720 -0.79 5.98 20.63
C TYR A 720 -2.13 5.25 20.56
N ALA A 721 -2.12 3.91 20.50
CA ALA A 721 -3.33 3.12 20.28
C ALA A 721 -3.39 1.81 21.08
N ASP A 722 -3.40 1.90 22.42
CA ASP A 722 -3.51 0.75 23.32
C ASP A 722 -4.73 -0.15 22.97
N PRO A 723 -4.50 -1.41 22.54
CA PRO A 723 -5.56 -2.33 22.16
C PRO A 723 -6.31 -2.92 23.36
N CYS A 724 -5.85 -2.67 24.60
CA CYS A 724 -6.40 -3.22 25.83
C CYS A 724 -7.68 -2.53 26.31
N VAL A 725 -8.63 -2.39 25.40
CA VAL A 725 -9.94 -1.79 25.64
C VAL A 725 -11.06 -2.69 25.12
N THR A 726 -12.15 -2.74 25.87
CA THR A 726 -13.40 -3.39 25.44
C THR A 726 -14.12 -2.55 24.37
N ASP A 727 -15.12 -3.10 23.69
CA ASP A 727 -15.94 -2.35 22.73
C ASP A 727 -16.69 -1.16 23.36
N ALA A 728 -16.89 -1.21 24.68
CA ALA A 728 -17.48 -0.11 25.45
C ALA A 728 -16.44 0.96 25.87
N GLY A 729 -15.17 0.80 25.47
CA GLY A 729 -14.05 1.67 25.84
C GLY A 729 -13.54 1.49 27.27
N ALA A 730 -13.94 0.43 27.97
CA ALA A 730 -13.42 0.14 29.32
C ALA A 730 -12.08 -0.61 29.24
N PRO A 731 -11.11 -0.32 30.13
CA PRO A 731 -9.79 -0.97 30.11
C PRO A 731 -9.88 -2.46 30.46
N ILE A 732 -9.07 -3.26 29.77
CA ILE A 732 -8.87 -4.69 30.00
C ILE A 732 -7.66 -4.84 30.94
N ASN A 733 -7.88 -5.32 32.16
CA ASN A 733 -6.80 -5.48 33.16
C ASN A 733 -6.25 -6.91 33.23
N ASP A 734 -6.73 -7.81 32.38
CA ASP A 734 -6.28 -9.20 32.31
C ASP A 734 -5.13 -9.31 31.30
N LEU A 735 -3.93 -8.95 31.78
CA LEU A 735 -2.69 -8.93 30.99
C LEU A 735 -1.95 -10.26 31.13
N ARG A 736 -1.52 -10.80 30.00
CA ARG A 736 -0.71 -12.01 29.91
C ARG A 736 0.63 -11.69 29.26
N THR A 737 1.68 -11.65 30.06
CA THR A 737 3.05 -11.44 29.57
C THR A 737 3.69 -12.74 29.11
N TYR A 738 4.28 -12.71 27.93
CA TYR A 738 5.19 -13.73 27.41
C TYR A 738 6.59 -13.16 27.35
N LYS A 739 7.56 -13.89 27.88
CA LYS A 739 8.98 -13.53 27.80
C LYS A 739 9.65 -14.57 26.92
N ALA A 740 9.98 -14.18 25.71
CA ALA A 740 10.55 -15.06 24.71
C ALA A 740 11.91 -14.55 24.22
N ALA A 741 12.71 -15.47 23.70
CA ALA A 741 13.98 -15.17 23.06
C ALA A 741 14.06 -15.85 21.69
N ASN A 742 14.62 -15.13 20.73
CA ASN A 742 15.05 -15.65 19.43
C ASN A 742 16.45 -16.29 19.59
N ILE A 743 16.60 -17.56 19.20
CA ILE A 743 17.86 -18.30 19.27
C ILE A 743 18.15 -19.01 17.95
N GLN A 744 19.44 -19.19 17.63
CA GLN A 744 19.90 -19.98 16.49
C GLN A 744 20.41 -21.36 16.93
N LEU A 745 20.10 -22.39 16.14
CA LEU A 745 20.40 -23.79 16.41
C LEU A 745 20.84 -24.53 15.15
N ASP A 746 21.76 -25.48 15.29
CA ASP A 746 21.96 -26.55 14.31
C ASP A 746 20.95 -27.68 14.57
N ILE A 747 19.93 -27.78 13.71
CA ILE A 747 18.83 -28.75 13.88
C ILE A 747 18.95 -29.91 12.91
N VAL A 748 19.08 -31.11 13.45
CA VAL A 748 18.94 -32.37 12.70
C VAL A 748 17.46 -32.68 12.42
N LEU A 749 17.08 -32.62 11.16
CA LEU A 749 15.72 -32.85 10.65
C LEU A 749 15.34 -34.32 10.60
N ASN A 750 16.28 -35.22 10.32
CA ASN A 750 15.98 -36.65 10.23
C ASN A 750 17.17 -37.58 10.53
N LYS A 751 16.87 -38.87 10.73
CA LYS A 751 17.87 -39.93 11.02
C LYS A 751 18.93 -40.16 9.94
N SER A 752 18.72 -39.63 8.74
CA SER A 752 19.69 -39.71 7.65
C SER A 752 20.76 -38.62 7.77
N GLY A 753 20.66 -37.74 8.77
CA GLY A 753 21.63 -36.68 9.03
C GLY A 753 21.32 -35.38 8.29
N TRP A 754 20.13 -35.22 7.72
CA TRP A 754 19.73 -33.90 7.19
C TRP A 754 19.65 -32.94 8.37
N HIS A 755 20.28 -31.79 8.24
CA HIS A 755 20.27 -30.76 9.26
C HIS A 755 20.24 -29.37 8.62
N PHE A 756 19.76 -28.38 9.36
CA PHE A 756 19.84 -26.97 9.01
C PHE A 756 20.68 -26.28 10.09
N PRO A 757 21.89 -25.81 9.78
CA PRO A 757 22.86 -25.35 10.78
C PRO A 757 22.52 -23.99 11.40
N GLN A 758 21.58 -23.26 10.79
CA GLN A 758 21.23 -21.89 11.13
C GLN A 758 19.74 -21.73 11.45
N GLN A 759 19.08 -22.77 11.99
CA GLN A 759 17.66 -22.65 12.34
C GLN A 759 17.47 -21.61 13.44
N ARG A 760 16.74 -20.54 13.14
CA ARG A 760 16.27 -19.59 14.13
C ARG A 760 14.88 -20.00 14.64
N ILE A 761 14.69 -19.98 15.96
CA ILE A 761 13.41 -20.26 16.61
C ILE A 761 13.16 -19.31 17.77
N ILE A 762 11.88 -19.14 18.10
CA ILE A 762 11.43 -18.46 19.33
C ILE A 762 11.28 -19.53 20.44
N THR A 763 11.70 -19.20 21.65
CA THR A 763 11.44 -20.04 22.84
C THR A 763 11.25 -19.17 24.08
N LEU A 764 10.59 -19.69 25.12
CA LEU A 764 10.52 -18.99 26.42
C LEU A 764 11.93 -18.82 27.02
N LEU A 765 12.14 -17.72 27.75
CA LEU A 765 13.43 -17.41 28.40
C LEU A 765 13.99 -18.59 29.23
N GLU A 766 13.14 -19.25 30.02
CA GLU A 766 13.52 -20.41 30.84
C GLU A 766 13.90 -21.65 30.03
N ASP A 767 13.44 -21.75 28.79
CA ASP A 767 13.65 -22.89 27.90
C ASP A 767 14.84 -22.71 26.95
N VAL A 768 15.45 -21.52 26.88
CA VAL A 768 16.64 -21.23 26.06
C VAL A 768 17.77 -22.22 26.37
N GLN A 769 18.25 -22.27 27.62
CA GLN A 769 19.40 -23.10 27.96
C GLN A 769 19.11 -24.62 27.85
N PRO A 770 17.94 -25.14 28.28
CA PRO A 770 17.56 -26.53 28.00
C PRO A 770 17.54 -26.89 26.51
N THR A 771 17.07 -25.97 25.66
CA THR A 771 17.00 -26.18 24.21
C THR A 771 18.40 -26.17 23.58
N LEU A 772 19.23 -25.17 23.92
CA LEU A 772 20.64 -25.11 23.48
C LEU A 772 21.47 -26.33 23.91
N ASN A 773 21.21 -26.85 25.11
CA ASN A 773 21.91 -28.04 25.63
C ASN A 773 21.37 -29.37 25.08
N GLY A 774 20.31 -29.35 24.26
CA GLY A 774 19.65 -30.54 23.75
C GLY A 774 18.94 -31.39 24.81
N THR A 775 18.68 -30.84 26.00
CA THR A 775 17.87 -31.51 27.05
C THR A 775 16.37 -31.31 26.82
N ARG A 776 16.00 -30.30 26.03
CA ARG A 776 14.67 -30.07 25.47
C ARG A 776 14.76 -30.10 23.94
N THR A 777 13.79 -30.74 23.29
CA THR A 777 13.72 -30.76 21.83
C THR A 777 13.26 -29.39 21.30
N PRO A 778 13.83 -28.87 20.21
CA PRO A 778 13.30 -27.69 19.52
C PRO A 778 11.85 -27.94 19.06
N GLU A 779 10.96 -27.01 19.38
CA GLU A 779 9.54 -27.09 19.05
C GLU A 779 9.08 -25.72 18.53
N PRO A 780 8.13 -25.66 17.57
CA PRO A 780 7.52 -24.40 17.19
C PRO A 780 6.93 -23.67 18.39
N PHE A 781 7.15 -22.37 18.48
CA PHE A 781 6.59 -21.55 19.55
C PHE A 781 5.08 -21.36 19.34
N PHE A 782 4.28 -21.68 20.35
CA PHE A 782 2.86 -21.35 20.37
C PHE A 782 2.47 -20.91 21.77
N PHE A 783 1.66 -19.86 21.83
CA PHE A 783 1.12 -19.33 23.07
C PHE A 783 -0.40 -19.18 22.97
N ARG A 784 -1.06 -18.93 24.11
CA ARG A 784 -2.52 -18.97 24.21
C ARG A 784 -3.04 -17.85 25.09
N ALA A 785 -3.96 -17.07 24.56
CA ALA A 785 -4.78 -16.14 25.32
C ALA A 785 -6.26 -16.53 25.24
N HIS A 786 -7.06 -16.07 26.18
CA HIS A 786 -8.52 -16.10 26.06
C HIS A 786 -9.01 -14.90 25.24
N SER A 787 -10.10 -15.04 24.51
CA SER A 787 -10.74 -13.90 23.83
C SER A 787 -11.06 -12.79 24.84
N GLY A 788 -10.64 -11.57 24.54
CA GLY A 788 -10.78 -10.42 25.44
C GLY A 788 -9.69 -10.27 26.50
N GLN A 789 -8.64 -11.08 26.47
CA GLN A 789 -7.40 -10.83 27.22
C GLN A 789 -6.41 -9.99 26.41
N CYS A 790 -5.51 -9.33 27.14
CA CYS A 790 -4.36 -8.63 26.57
C CYS A 790 -3.10 -9.48 26.64
N ILE A 791 -2.20 -9.25 25.67
CA ILE A 791 -0.90 -9.89 25.59
C ILE A 791 0.17 -8.80 25.59
N GLU A 792 1.23 -9.03 26.35
CA GLU A 792 2.50 -8.30 26.24
C GLU A 792 3.56 -9.32 25.82
N PHE A 793 4.31 -9.05 24.75
CA PHE A 793 5.26 -10.00 24.18
C PHE A 793 6.69 -9.47 24.25
N GLN A 794 7.39 -9.77 25.35
CA GLN A 794 8.78 -9.34 25.51
C GLN A 794 9.68 -10.20 24.63
N SER A 795 10.30 -9.59 23.61
CA SER A 795 11.18 -10.22 22.63
C SER A 795 12.64 -9.93 22.97
N THR A 796 13.42 -10.96 23.32
CA THR A 796 14.88 -10.88 23.45
C THR A 796 15.55 -11.44 22.20
N ASN A 797 16.51 -10.72 21.60
CA ASN A 797 17.25 -11.24 20.45
C ASN A 797 18.63 -11.80 20.88
N LEU A 798 18.87 -13.08 20.60
CA LEU A 798 20.15 -13.78 20.83
C LEU A 798 20.70 -14.42 19.56
N VAL A 799 20.15 -14.08 18.38
CA VAL A 799 20.64 -14.60 17.11
C VAL A 799 21.84 -13.78 16.62
N PRO A 800 22.77 -14.39 15.85
CA PRO A 800 23.78 -13.64 15.11
C PRO A 800 23.16 -12.64 14.13
N ASP A 801 23.92 -11.61 13.78
CA ASP A 801 23.46 -10.54 12.87
C ASP A 801 23.58 -10.87 11.38
N GLU A 802 24.00 -12.10 11.04
CA GLU A 802 24.12 -12.59 9.67
C GLU A 802 23.56 -14.00 9.50
N TYR A 803 22.97 -14.26 8.34
CA TYR A 803 22.89 -15.61 7.79
C TYR A 803 24.16 -15.90 7.00
N GLU A 804 24.88 -16.96 7.38
CA GLU A 804 26.04 -17.45 6.64
C GLU A 804 25.62 -18.14 5.34
N LEU A 805 26.50 -18.11 4.35
CA LEU A 805 26.29 -18.78 3.06
C LEU A 805 25.97 -20.27 3.23
N ASP A 806 24.94 -20.74 2.55
CA ASP A 806 24.66 -22.17 2.39
C ASP A 806 24.21 -22.53 0.96
N ASP A 807 23.77 -23.78 0.75
CA ASP A 807 23.35 -24.29 -0.57
C ASP A 807 22.08 -23.61 -1.13
N PHE A 808 21.33 -22.87 -0.30
CA PHE A 808 20.03 -22.28 -0.61
C PHE A 808 19.99 -20.75 -0.44
N GLN A 809 20.80 -20.19 0.46
CA GLN A 809 20.82 -18.76 0.77
C GLN A 809 22.20 -18.15 0.57
N VAL A 810 22.22 -16.98 -0.06
CA VAL A 810 23.38 -16.09 -0.13
C VAL A 810 23.69 -15.55 1.27
N ARG A 811 24.95 -15.22 1.57
CA ARG A 811 25.28 -14.60 2.87
C ARG A 811 24.60 -13.23 2.95
N THR A 812 23.78 -12.98 3.97
CA THR A 812 23.02 -11.74 4.12
C THR A 812 22.99 -11.22 5.56
N PRO A 813 22.96 -9.89 5.76
CA PRO A 813 22.63 -9.29 7.05
C PRO A 813 21.22 -9.64 7.53
N THR A 814 21.08 -9.80 8.84
CA THR A 814 19.82 -9.98 9.59
C THR A 814 19.98 -9.38 10.97
N ASP A 815 20.21 -8.07 10.98
CA ASP A 815 20.63 -7.29 12.13
C ASP A 815 19.52 -7.10 13.16
N ILE A 816 18.25 -7.18 12.74
CA ILE A 816 17.05 -6.97 13.55
C ILE A 816 16.03 -8.10 13.35
N LEU A 817 15.24 -8.40 14.39
CA LEU A 817 14.09 -9.30 14.31
C LEU A 817 12.85 -8.66 14.91
N GLY A 818 11.80 -8.51 14.11
CA GLY A 818 10.46 -8.09 14.57
C GLY A 818 9.50 -9.27 14.75
N GLN A 819 8.46 -9.08 15.56
CA GLN A 819 7.42 -10.08 15.80
C GLN A 819 6.08 -9.61 15.20
N HIS A 820 5.77 -10.07 13.99
CA HIS A 820 4.45 -9.87 13.40
C HIS A 820 3.44 -10.93 13.88
N ILE A 821 2.18 -10.54 14.11
CA ILE A 821 1.12 -11.47 14.52
C ILE A 821 -0.23 -11.16 13.88
N HIS A 822 -0.86 -12.22 13.37
CA HIS A 822 -2.13 -12.17 12.65
C HIS A 822 -3.35 -12.13 13.59
N LEU A 823 -4.43 -11.50 13.12
CA LEU A 823 -5.78 -11.49 13.73
C LEU A 823 -5.88 -10.95 15.18
N VAL A 824 -4.89 -10.19 15.64
CA VAL A 824 -4.95 -9.43 16.91
C VAL A 824 -5.04 -7.92 16.66
N LYS A 825 -5.06 -7.11 17.72
CA LYS A 825 -5.02 -5.65 17.63
C LYS A 825 -3.82 -5.14 18.39
N PHE A 826 -3.13 -4.18 17.81
CA PHE A 826 -1.91 -3.55 18.29
C PHE A 826 -1.84 -2.11 17.76
N ASP A 827 -0.92 -1.32 18.30
CA ASP A 827 -0.59 -0.02 17.76
C ASP A 827 0.30 -0.21 16.53
N VAL A 828 -0.22 0.15 15.35
CA VAL A 828 0.45 -0.08 14.06
C VAL A 828 1.81 0.59 13.97
N THR A 829 1.98 1.71 14.68
CA THR A 829 3.23 2.45 14.62
C THR A 829 4.36 1.75 15.35
N SER A 830 4.08 0.80 16.26
CA SER A 830 5.06 0.35 17.27
C SER A 830 4.97 -1.13 17.70
N SER A 831 4.05 -1.92 17.14
CA SER A 831 3.90 -3.35 17.48
C SER A 831 3.44 -4.20 16.29
N ASP A 832 3.81 -3.79 15.07
CA ASP A 832 3.55 -4.54 13.84
C ASP A 832 4.68 -5.54 13.50
N GLY A 833 5.86 -5.33 14.07
CA GLY A 833 7.08 -6.12 13.83
C GLY A 833 7.82 -5.75 12.53
N GLY A 834 7.61 -4.55 11.97
CA GLY A 834 8.31 -4.07 10.79
C GLY A 834 8.34 -2.54 10.66
N GLY A 835 9.31 -2.01 9.92
CA GLY A 835 9.49 -0.57 9.64
C GLY A 835 8.61 -0.08 8.48
N ASN A 836 7.28 -0.12 8.66
CA ASN A 836 6.31 0.11 7.58
C ASN A 836 6.05 1.61 7.34
N GLY A 837 6.32 2.09 6.13
CA GLY A 837 6.10 3.47 5.75
C GLY A 837 6.85 4.44 6.65
N PHE A 838 6.16 5.46 7.17
CA PHE A 838 6.72 6.39 8.14
C PHE A 838 6.59 5.93 9.62
N ASN A 839 6.19 4.69 9.90
CA ASN A 839 6.18 4.16 11.27
C ASN A 839 7.60 4.06 11.85
N TYR A 840 7.69 3.71 13.13
CA TYR A 840 8.96 3.41 13.79
C TYR A 840 9.56 2.11 13.27
N GLU A 841 10.87 1.94 13.50
CA GLU A 841 11.52 0.64 13.34
C GLU A 841 11.17 -0.25 14.53
N ASP A 842 10.13 -1.07 14.37
CA ASP A 842 9.71 -2.02 15.40
C ASP A 842 10.41 -3.37 15.22
N GLY A 843 11.40 -3.62 16.08
CA GLY A 843 12.12 -4.89 16.16
C GLY A 843 13.23 -4.87 17.21
N THR A 844 13.80 -6.04 17.49
CA THR A 844 14.88 -6.19 18.47
C THR A 844 16.22 -6.40 17.76
N PHE A 845 17.19 -5.50 17.93
CA PHE A 845 18.52 -5.69 17.35
C PHE A 845 19.20 -6.94 17.90
N SER A 846 19.93 -7.62 17.03
CA SER A 846 20.84 -8.70 17.38
C SER A 846 21.99 -8.16 18.26
N PRO A 847 22.58 -9.01 19.13
CA PRO A 847 23.67 -8.57 20.00
C PRO A 847 24.90 -8.11 19.22
N GLU A 848 25.21 -8.77 18.10
CA GLU A 848 26.35 -8.42 17.25
C GLU A 848 26.12 -7.09 16.53
N GLU A 849 24.90 -6.79 16.09
CA GLU A 849 24.57 -5.48 15.53
C GLU A 849 24.75 -4.37 16.57
N VAL A 850 24.29 -4.58 17.80
CA VAL A 850 24.50 -3.61 18.89
C VAL A 850 25.98 -3.35 19.12
N GLN A 851 26.81 -4.41 19.13
CA GLN A 851 28.26 -4.27 19.25
C GLN A 851 28.87 -3.50 18.06
N ARG A 852 28.43 -3.79 16.83
CA ARG A 852 28.91 -3.11 15.61
C ARG A 852 28.52 -1.63 15.59
N ARG A 853 27.26 -1.30 15.92
CA ARG A 853 26.79 0.07 16.06
C ARG A 853 27.58 0.84 17.11
N ILE A 854 27.80 0.25 18.29
CA ILE A 854 28.63 0.86 19.34
C ILE A 854 30.05 1.11 18.83
N ALA A 855 30.66 0.15 18.15
CA ALA A 855 32.00 0.33 17.58
C ALA A 855 32.04 1.45 16.52
N ALA A 856 31.01 1.55 15.67
CA ALA A 856 30.89 2.58 14.65
C ALA A 856 30.71 3.99 15.26
N ILE A 857 29.86 4.13 16.29
CA ILE A 857 29.66 5.38 17.03
C ILE A 857 30.96 5.82 17.72
N ARG A 858 31.63 4.88 18.40
CA ARG A 858 32.92 5.15 19.09
C ARG A 858 34.00 5.58 18.11
N THR A 859 34.07 4.93 16.95
CA THR A 859 35.00 5.28 15.87
C THR A 859 34.72 6.70 15.35
N TYR A 860 33.46 7.04 15.11
CA TYR A 860 33.06 8.38 14.67
C TYR A 860 33.44 9.46 15.69
N ASN A 861 33.22 9.20 16.98
CA ASN A 861 33.49 10.15 18.06
C ASN A 861 34.96 10.15 18.55
N GLY A 862 35.80 9.24 18.05
CA GLY A 862 37.21 9.15 18.43
C GLY A 862 37.42 8.71 19.89
N CYS A 863 36.58 7.81 20.39
CA CYS A 863 36.67 7.26 21.74
C CYS A 863 37.93 6.38 21.91
N ASP A 864 38.49 6.31 23.12
CA ASP A 864 39.67 5.49 23.40
C ASP A 864 39.31 4.00 23.58
N ASP A 865 39.88 3.09 22.79
CA ASP A 865 39.59 1.65 22.77
C ASP A 865 40.22 0.84 23.93
N GLY A 866 40.36 1.44 25.12
CA GLY A 866 41.07 0.78 26.24
C GLY A 866 40.91 1.38 27.63
N SER A 867 40.18 2.48 27.79
CA SER A 867 39.64 2.87 29.10
C SER A 867 38.19 2.44 29.16
N THR A 868 37.81 1.65 30.16
CA THR A 868 36.44 1.73 30.67
C THR A 868 36.23 3.21 31.02
N ASP A 869 35.43 3.91 30.23
CA ASP A 869 35.08 5.28 30.59
C ASP A 869 34.45 5.22 31.99
N SER A 870 34.88 6.11 32.88
CA SER A 870 34.47 5.99 34.30
C SER A 870 32.95 6.05 34.48
N GLU A 871 32.24 6.56 33.47
CA GLU A 871 30.80 6.41 33.25
C GLU A 871 30.57 6.38 31.72
N PRO A 872 30.03 5.30 31.12
CA PRO A 872 29.71 5.27 29.69
C PRO A 872 28.70 6.36 29.33
N SER A 873 28.91 7.05 28.20
CA SER A 873 28.05 8.12 27.70
C SER A 873 27.39 7.71 26.38
N PHE A 874 26.41 8.49 25.91
CA PHE A 874 25.84 8.29 24.57
C PHE A 874 26.87 8.52 23.45
N GLU A 875 27.85 9.41 23.66
CA GLU A 875 28.92 9.69 22.69
C GLU A 875 29.95 8.55 22.62
N CYS A 876 30.22 7.88 23.74
CA CYS A 876 31.10 6.71 23.81
C CYS A 876 30.37 5.56 24.51
N PRO A 877 29.39 4.93 23.84
CA PRO A 877 28.61 3.85 24.44
C PRO A 877 29.47 2.60 24.66
N GLU A 878 28.99 1.70 25.52
CA GLU A 878 29.62 0.41 25.81
C GLU A 878 28.54 -0.67 25.87
N ALA A 879 28.75 -1.78 25.16
CA ALA A 879 27.82 -2.90 25.14
C ALA A 879 27.73 -3.55 26.53
N ARG A 880 26.53 -3.95 26.94
CA ARG A 880 26.26 -4.46 28.29
C ARG A 880 25.84 -5.93 28.26
N PRO A 881 26.21 -6.72 29.30
CA PRO A 881 25.69 -8.07 29.46
C PRO A 881 24.19 -8.06 29.75
N HIS A 882 23.42 -8.92 29.08
CA HIS A 882 21.99 -9.05 29.32
C HIS A 882 21.71 -9.54 30.76
N PRO A 883 20.69 -9.01 31.48
CA PRO A 883 20.40 -9.37 32.87
C PRO A 883 20.15 -10.86 33.11
N THR A 884 19.62 -11.57 32.11
CA THR A 884 19.31 -13.00 32.23
C THR A 884 20.41 -13.90 31.66
N PHE A 885 21.02 -13.49 30.54
CA PHE A 885 21.92 -14.35 29.75
C PHE A 885 23.41 -13.98 29.90
N GLY A 886 23.70 -12.86 30.58
CA GLY A 886 25.05 -12.31 30.66
C GLY A 886 25.58 -11.95 29.27
N SER A 887 26.89 -12.05 29.09
CA SER A 887 27.54 -11.83 27.79
C SER A 887 27.46 -13.05 26.86
N GLY A 888 27.02 -14.20 27.35
CA GLY A 888 27.01 -15.43 26.57
C GLY A 888 28.41 -16.02 26.32
N PRO A 889 28.46 -17.15 25.58
CA PRO A 889 29.70 -17.74 25.07
C PRO A 889 30.28 -16.94 23.88
N ASP A 890 31.42 -17.36 23.33
CA ASP A 890 31.96 -16.91 22.03
C ASP A 890 32.05 -18.17 21.16
N VAL A 891 30.91 -18.59 20.60
CA VAL A 891 30.78 -19.86 19.87
C VAL A 891 31.35 -19.73 18.46
N ASN A 892 31.19 -18.56 17.84
CA ASN A 892 31.73 -18.30 16.50
C ASN A 892 33.24 -17.99 16.51
N CYS A 893 33.86 -17.89 17.70
CA CYS A 893 35.29 -17.64 17.90
C CYS A 893 35.78 -16.33 17.26
N ASN A 894 34.90 -15.33 17.17
CA ASN A 894 35.23 -14.01 16.62
C ASN A 894 35.93 -13.11 17.66
N GLY A 895 36.07 -13.58 18.91
CA GLY A 895 36.73 -12.86 20.00
C GLY A 895 35.81 -11.94 20.80
N LEU A 896 34.51 -11.93 20.49
CA LEU A 896 33.46 -11.21 21.19
C LEU A 896 32.43 -12.18 21.76
N PRO A 897 31.86 -11.91 22.94
CA PRO A 897 30.78 -12.73 23.46
C PRO A 897 29.49 -12.57 22.63
N ASP A 898 28.88 -13.70 22.24
CA ASP A 898 27.72 -13.81 21.34
C ASP A 898 26.46 -13.08 21.85
N TYR A 899 26.30 -12.89 23.16
CA TYR A 899 25.11 -12.23 23.76
C TYR A 899 25.43 -10.86 24.38
N LEU A 900 26.66 -10.36 24.24
CA LEU A 900 26.99 -9.01 24.69
C LEU A 900 26.22 -8.00 23.82
N GLY A 901 25.46 -7.10 24.44
CA GLY A 901 24.61 -6.18 23.69
C GLY A 901 23.22 -6.71 23.35
N ALA A 902 22.83 -7.91 23.79
CA ALA A 902 21.48 -8.43 23.54
C ALA A 902 20.40 -7.50 24.12
N GLN A 903 19.40 -7.17 23.30
CA GLN A 903 18.28 -6.29 23.67
C GLN A 903 17.02 -7.07 24.03
N THR A 904 16.12 -6.42 24.77
CA THR A 904 14.73 -6.86 24.96
C THR A 904 13.76 -5.71 24.69
N THR A 905 12.84 -5.89 23.75
CA THR A 905 11.75 -4.97 23.37
C THR A 905 10.36 -5.61 23.63
N VAL A 906 9.25 -4.89 23.41
CA VAL A 906 7.88 -5.28 23.85
C VAL A 906 6.87 -5.47 22.74
#